data_AF-A0A819HV62-F1
#
_entry.id   AF-A0A819HV62-F1
#
_cell.length_a   1.000
_cell.length_b   1.000
_cell.length_c   1.000
_cell.angle_alpha   90.00
_cell.angle_beta   90.00
_cell.angle_gamma   90.00
#
_symmetry.space_group_name_H-M   'P 1'
#
loop_
_entity.id
_entity.type
_entity.pdbx_description
1 polymer ?
#
loop_
_entity_poly.entity_id
_entity_poly.type
_entity_poly.pdbx_seq_one_letter_code
_entity_poly.pdbx_strand_id
1 'polypeptide(L)'
;MAQTKQLAAEALNKEVNLSAVERQTEASHKGGTIWEAIRKADQAALEHLLDADHNGIYARGPVGDCPIHMLFLYGTGAHLNMARYLITRFPETVVQIYNQPEYYGEIALHIAIVNRNASIVEWLLSDEHIRPYREQQLAAAANGHFFQFGRPCYYGETPLAFACCTNQWNIAEILLKYGASMDMVDSNGNTILHLLVIHNLPQIYTKFKERWLEVHAIAISESSNVDDDKVASTKKKKVPLWKRLNKDGFTPFTLAAKLGLTDMFSFLLDERKIVQWRYGPVSCVLYPLDELELEFQQEGGNTPGALELIVQNAQVELIMHPRIIDLVDQKWERFAQRIFFRRFLVTIVYLFIFLITTILNQTRIETTKGKGKKMVVTSVQYPGGIHQIVRIIGRLIVLAGAVLKGKSEIREMTNVGIRKYFQATGAAFLENCLSCSFCCGIIIVNILYLLDIQAQTIVLALVSIISWGYMLFFVMAFQLTGPFVFMIYEMFCHDVLRFCIIYMVFLAGFSQAFFVLFDNNGFDGFLVSIKQCFFGILGDFDLNHYTGTTFQYTSVLLLVIYVVVVSILLLNLLIAMMGDTYGNVIEGATQIWHLERARIVFAIENEMSTDERKIIVANDGQLVYKDSSECPGNLKWSTTGITIMGNGYGSGPDQFKYAEGLFIEPKTQILYITDAANNRIQKRYPNGEIKTAAGQANGAGGSAADELYSPGDVFADENENVFVADMMNQRIQYWEKDAKRGKTVAGNGTVGSALNEFNRPYRVLLDSKKNIIVSDMNNERITRWPSTYDPKTSVGTIIAGGHGAGLNPYQLNTPTGLYLDEPNNILYISNEESHSVTQWDMDSYGNKNIYAGIPGRPGNSAAQLWGPEGLTLDKYGNLYITDCMNHRIQLFCPNAVYGITIAGTGHIGNGSNELYYPHDVAFDSEMNLYITDTYNFRIQKFQSIQ
;
A
#
# COMPACT_ATOMS: atom_id res chain seq x y z
N MET A 1 16.31 5.94 25.07
CA MET A 1 15.05 6.60 25.52
C MET A 1 15.20 7.28 26.87
N ALA A 2 15.69 6.62 27.94
CA ALA A 2 15.93 7.27 29.23
C ALA A 2 16.99 8.39 29.15
N GLN A 3 18.11 8.18 28.43
CA GLN A 3 19.14 9.21 28.23
C GLN A 3 18.64 10.45 27.46
N THR A 4 17.73 10.29 26.51
CA THR A 4 17.20 11.41 25.71
C THR A 4 16.14 12.22 26.46
N LYS A 5 15.26 11.56 27.25
CA LYS A 5 14.35 12.25 28.19
C LYS A 5 15.14 12.93 29.32
N GLN A 6 16.24 12.33 29.78
CA GLN A 6 17.13 12.91 30.78
C GLN A 6 17.92 14.10 30.24
N LEU A 7 18.39 14.06 28.98
CA LEU A 7 19.05 15.19 28.31
C LEU A 7 18.08 16.36 28.03
N ALA A 8 16.81 16.09 27.73
CA ALA A 8 15.77 17.11 27.56
C ALA A 8 15.33 17.73 28.91
N ALA A 9 15.21 16.92 29.96
CA ALA A 9 14.95 17.41 31.32
C ALA A 9 16.17 18.17 31.91
N GLU A 10 17.40 17.76 31.59
CA GLU A 10 18.62 18.50 31.91
C GLU A 10 18.78 19.77 31.06
N ALA A 11 18.19 19.83 29.86
CA ALA A 11 18.13 21.04 29.05
C ALA A 11 17.12 22.06 29.60
N LEU A 12 16.01 21.60 30.20
CA LEU A 12 15.04 22.47 30.87
C LEU A 12 15.53 22.95 32.25
N ASN A 13 16.34 22.14 32.94
CA ASN A 13 17.00 22.50 34.22
C ASN A 13 18.35 23.23 34.04
N LYS A 14 18.66 23.70 32.83
CA LYS A 14 19.89 24.47 32.54
C LYS A 14 19.66 25.98 32.57
N GLU A 15 19.23 26.50 33.72
CA GLU A 15 19.70 27.83 34.15
C GLU A 15 21.23 27.86 34.39
N VAL A 16 21.92 26.72 34.22
CA VAL A 16 23.29 26.49 34.69
C VAL A 16 24.38 26.58 33.60
N ASN A 17 24.05 26.60 32.29
CA ASN A 17 25.08 26.62 31.23
C ASN A 17 25.41 27.98 30.62
N LEU A 18 24.63 29.04 30.86
CA LEU A 18 25.04 30.41 30.54
C LEU A 18 26.36 30.75 31.25
N SER A 19 26.51 30.33 32.52
CA SER A 19 27.70 30.59 33.33
C SER A 19 29.00 29.95 32.80
N ALA A 20 28.93 28.85 32.04
CA ALA A 20 30.12 28.17 31.52
C ALA A 20 30.64 28.85 30.23
N VAL A 21 29.71 29.25 29.34
CA VAL A 21 30.04 30.05 28.15
C VAL A 21 30.47 31.45 28.59
N GLU A 22 29.72 32.11 29.49
CA GLU A 22 30.08 33.40 30.08
C GLU A 22 31.47 33.34 30.73
N ARG A 23 31.81 32.32 31.52
CA ARG A 23 33.16 32.17 32.09
C ARG A 23 34.25 31.96 31.03
N GLN A 24 33.95 31.23 29.96
CA GLN A 24 34.89 30.98 28.86
C GLN A 24 35.13 32.27 28.06
N THR A 25 34.10 33.08 27.86
CA THR A 25 34.19 34.41 27.26
C THR A 25 34.90 35.38 28.21
N GLU A 26 34.52 35.46 29.49
CA GLU A 26 35.16 36.30 30.52
C GLU A 26 36.67 36.05 30.69
N ALA A 27 37.11 34.79 30.56
CA ALA A 27 38.53 34.44 30.64
C ALA A 27 39.34 34.93 29.43
N SER A 28 38.70 35.06 28.27
CA SER A 28 39.39 35.22 26.98
C SER A 28 39.52 36.69 26.52
N HIS A 29 38.76 37.62 27.13
CA HIS A 29 38.71 39.05 26.74
C HIS A 29 39.35 40.03 27.75
N LYS A 30 40.33 39.57 28.54
CA LYS A 30 40.95 40.39 29.61
C LYS A 30 41.91 41.50 29.12
N GLY A 31 42.20 41.60 27.82
CA GLY A 31 43.34 42.39 27.32
C GLY A 31 43.04 43.62 26.44
N GLY A 32 41.79 44.04 26.21
CA GLY A 32 41.47 45.16 25.29
C GLY A 32 40.57 46.25 25.89
N THR A 33 40.86 47.52 25.57
CA THR A 33 40.18 48.73 26.10
C THR A 33 38.69 48.81 25.74
N ILE A 34 38.31 48.41 24.52
CA ILE A 34 36.90 48.39 24.06
C ILE A 34 36.09 47.29 24.78
N TRP A 35 36.67 46.10 24.98
CA TRP A 35 36.00 44.99 25.67
C TRP A 35 35.76 45.28 27.16
N GLU A 36 36.62 46.09 27.79
CA GLU A 36 36.43 46.54 29.17
C GLU A 36 35.30 47.57 29.28
N ALA A 37 35.20 48.51 28.34
CA ALA A 37 34.10 49.49 28.28
C ALA A 37 32.74 48.80 28.09
N ILE A 38 32.67 47.80 27.20
CA ILE A 38 31.47 46.98 26.96
C ILE A 38 31.08 46.22 28.23
N ARG A 39 32.03 45.58 28.92
CA ARG A 39 31.77 44.81 30.15
C ARG A 39 31.24 45.68 31.29
N LYS A 40 31.72 46.92 31.39
CA LYS A 40 31.28 47.89 32.41
C LYS A 40 30.01 48.65 32.02
N ALA A 41 29.47 48.42 30.83
CA ALA A 41 28.37 49.18 30.24
C ALA A 41 28.61 50.69 30.20
N ASP A 42 29.87 51.13 30.06
CA ASP A 42 30.22 52.55 30.02
C ASP A 42 30.16 53.10 28.58
N GLN A 43 29.05 53.77 28.27
CA GLN A 43 28.79 54.33 26.95
C GLN A 43 29.76 55.48 26.59
N ALA A 44 30.11 56.34 27.55
CA ALA A 44 30.96 57.51 27.30
C ALA A 44 32.41 57.10 27.00
N ALA A 45 32.91 56.08 27.71
CA ALA A 45 34.22 55.51 27.43
C ALA A 45 34.27 54.85 26.05
N LEU A 46 33.20 54.17 25.64
CA LEU A 46 33.11 53.56 24.32
C LEU A 46 33.07 54.62 23.20
N GLU A 47 32.30 55.69 23.37
CA GLU A 47 32.23 56.81 22.42
C GLU A 47 33.61 57.43 22.15
N HIS A 48 34.35 57.74 23.21
CA HIS A 48 35.70 58.30 23.10
C HIS A 48 36.69 57.35 22.40
N LEU A 49 36.55 56.04 22.60
CA LEU A 49 37.39 55.03 21.96
C LEU A 49 37.06 54.86 20.46
N LEU A 50 35.79 54.96 20.09
CA LEU A 50 35.34 54.84 18.70
C LEU A 50 35.65 56.08 17.87
N ASP A 51 35.61 57.27 18.48
CA ASP A 51 36.07 58.50 17.84
C ASP A 51 37.59 58.47 17.57
N ALA A 52 38.36 57.74 18.40
CA ALA A 52 39.80 57.57 18.25
C ALA A 52 40.20 56.46 17.24
N ASP A 53 39.49 55.33 17.22
CA ASP A 53 39.71 54.23 16.28
C ASP A 53 38.38 53.62 15.80
N HIS A 54 37.96 54.02 14.60
CA HIS A 54 36.71 53.55 14.00
C HIS A 54 36.75 52.05 13.66
N ASN A 55 37.94 51.44 13.51
CA ASN A 55 38.08 50.01 13.20
C ASN A 55 37.93 49.12 14.43
N GLY A 56 37.95 49.68 15.64
CA GLY A 56 37.78 48.94 16.88
C GLY A 56 36.44 48.19 17.01
N ILE A 57 35.44 48.57 16.21
CA ILE A 57 34.12 47.91 16.13
C ILE A 57 34.22 46.53 15.47
N TYR A 58 35.21 46.34 14.60
CA TYR A 58 35.48 45.07 13.91
C TYR A 58 36.46 44.19 14.66
N ALA A 59 36.91 44.61 15.85
CA ALA A 59 37.79 43.83 16.69
C ALA A 59 37.13 42.47 16.98
N ARG A 60 37.83 41.39 16.65
CA ARG A 60 37.36 40.04 16.87
C ARG A 60 37.90 39.50 18.16
N GLY A 61 37.02 38.89 18.94
CA GLY A 61 37.45 38.09 20.07
C GLY A 61 38.03 36.74 19.65
N PRO A 62 38.49 35.95 20.63
CA PRO A 62 39.08 34.64 20.41
C PRO A 62 38.08 33.61 19.86
N VAL A 63 36.77 33.83 20.08
CA VAL A 63 35.68 33.03 19.52
C VAL A 63 35.15 33.62 18.20
N GLY A 64 35.79 34.68 17.69
CA GLY A 64 35.39 35.35 16.45
C GLY A 64 34.14 36.23 16.60
N ASP A 65 33.76 36.53 17.84
CA ASP A 65 32.69 37.44 18.23
C ASP A 65 33.06 38.90 17.97
N CYS A 66 32.04 39.76 17.90
CA CYS A 66 32.16 41.21 17.75
C CYS A 66 31.66 41.89 19.03
N PRO A 67 32.07 43.15 19.26
CA PRO A 67 31.48 44.03 20.27
C PRO A 67 29.95 43.94 20.38
N ILE A 68 29.26 43.89 19.24
CA ILE A 68 27.80 43.79 19.18
C ILE A 68 27.28 42.46 19.74
N HIS A 69 27.94 41.33 19.45
CA HIS A 69 27.54 40.02 19.97
C HIS A 69 27.60 39.98 21.49
N MET A 70 28.64 40.58 22.08
CA MET A 70 28.78 40.66 23.53
C MET A 70 27.72 41.55 24.19
N LEU A 71 27.36 42.67 23.56
CA LEU A 71 26.30 43.54 24.08
C LEU A 71 24.93 42.84 24.12
N PHE A 72 24.62 42.06 23.07
CA PHE A 72 23.41 41.24 23.04
C PHE A 72 23.49 40.05 24.00
N LEU A 73 24.67 39.44 24.20
CA LEU A 73 24.87 38.34 25.13
C LEU A 73 24.65 38.76 26.59
N TYR A 74 25.21 39.90 27.02
CA TYR A 74 25.02 40.41 28.39
C TYR A 74 23.58 40.87 28.67
N GLY A 75 22.85 41.34 27.65
CA GLY A 75 21.40 41.52 27.68
C GLY A 75 20.80 42.52 28.68
N THR A 76 21.59 43.20 29.52
CA THR A 76 21.07 44.20 30.47
C THR A 76 20.63 45.48 29.75
N GLY A 77 19.71 46.25 30.35
CA GLY A 77 19.17 47.47 29.75
C GLY A 77 20.23 48.50 29.34
N ALA A 78 21.31 48.63 30.11
CA ALA A 78 22.42 49.53 29.78
C ALA A 78 23.21 49.06 28.53
N HIS A 79 23.46 47.76 28.41
CA HIS A 79 24.16 47.18 27.26
C HIS A 79 23.29 47.24 25.99
N LEU A 80 21.97 47.07 26.11
CA LEU A 80 21.04 47.21 24.99
C LEU A 80 20.92 48.66 24.51
N ASN A 81 20.95 49.66 25.40
CA ASN A 81 21.00 51.08 25.01
C ASN A 81 22.31 51.41 24.28
N MET A 82 23.42 50.86 24.75
CA MET A 82 24.72 50.97 24.08
C MET A 82 24.69 50.28 22.70
N ALA A 83 24.06 49.10 22.58
CA ALA A 83 23.88 48.43 21.30
C ALA A 83 23.04 49.26 20.32
N ARG A 84 21.97 49.91 20.80
CA ARG A 84 21.16 50.84 19.99
C ARG A 84 22.00 51.98 19.45
N TYR A 85 22.80 52.61 20.32
CA TYR A 85 23.71 53.68 19.92
C TYR A 85 24.69 53.22 18.82
N LEU A 86 25.35 52.06 19.00
CA LEU A 86 26.29 51.53 18.01
C LEU A 86 25.65 51.23 16.65
N ILE A 87 24.46 50.62 16.66
CA ILE A 87 23.77 50.25 15.42
C ILE A 87 23.26 51.48 14.67
N THR A 88 22.79 52.51 15.37
CA THR A 88 22.39 53.77 14.70
C THR A 88 23.55 54.48 14.03
N ARG A 89 24.77 54.35 14.57
CA ARG A 89 25.98 54.97 14.01
C ARG A 89 26.67 54.09 12.95
N PHE A 90 26.63 52.77 13.12
CA PHE A 90 27.26 51.78 12.24
C PHE A 90 26.28 50.62 11.94
N PRO A 91 25.34 50.80 11.00
CA PRO A 91 24.26 49.83 10.76
C PRO A 91 24.75 48.48 10.18
N GLU A 92 25.92 48.47 9.53
CA GLU A 92 26.58 47.26 9.00
C GLU A 92 27.02 46.26 10.09
N THR A 93 27.08 46.70 11.35
CA THR A 93 27.48 45.85 12.48
C THR A 93 26.45 44.76 12.80
N VAL A 94 25.20 44.97 12.42
CA VAL A 94 24.08 44.07 12.76
C VAL A 94 24.17 42.71 12.07
N VAL A 95 24.84 42.65 10.91
CA VAL A 95 24.98 41.43 10.09
C VAL A 95 26.32 40.73 10.30
N GLN A 96 27.14 41.22 11.24
CA GLN A 96 28.40 40.57 11.54
C GLN A 96 28.15 39.15 12.04
N ILE A 97 28.84 38.18 11.45
CA ILE A 97 28.76 36.77 11.84
C ILE A 97 29.89 36.42 12.80
N TYR A 98 29.68 35.38 13.61
CA TYR A 98 30.77 34.66 14.26
C TYR A 98 31.63 33.92 13.21
N ASN A 99 32.95 34.05 13.32
CA ASN A 99 33.89 33.51 12.34
C ASN A 99 34.54 32.18 12.74
N GLN A 100 34.46 31.76 14.01
CA GLN A 100 35.05 30.49 14.46
C GLN A 100 34.13 29.31 14.16
N PRO A 101 34.70 28.10 13.92
CA PRO A 101 33.94 26.94 13.47
C PRO A 101 32.88 26.45 14.48
N GLU A 102 33.01 26.78 15.77
CA GLU A 102 32.04 26.37 16.79
C GLU A 102 30.69 27.10 16.64
N TYR A 103 30.72 28.43 16.50
CA TYR A 103 29.52 29.30 16.44
C TYR A 103 29.32 29.96 15.07
N TYR A 104 29.98 29.44 14.03
CA TYR A 104 30.01 30.05 12.70
C TYR A 104 28.62 30.44 12.19
N GLY A 105 28.49 31.67 11.67
CA GLY A 105 27.25 32.16 11.05
C GLY A 105 26.18 32.71 12.01
N GLU A 106 26.39 32.59 13.33
CA GLU A 106 25.51 33.24 14.31
C GLU A 106 25.62 34.78 14.21
N ILE A 107 24.49 35.48 14.33
CA ILE A 107 24.39 36.94 14.28
C ILE A 107 23.66 37.47 15.52
N ALA A 108 23.77 38.77 15.80
CA ALA A 108 23.11 39.42 16.93
C ALA A 108 21.58 39.15 17.01
N LEU A 109 20.91 38.98 15.86
CA LEU A 109 19.49 38.63 15.81
C LEU A 109 19.19 37.24 16.40
N HIS A 110 20.06 36.24 16.18
CA HIS A 110 19.90 34.91 16.77
C HIS A 110 19.96 34.98 18.30
N ILE A 111 20.94 35.70 18.84
CA ILE A 111 21.11 35.92 20.28
C ILE A 111 19.91 36.65 20.88
N ALA A 112 19.40 37.70 20.20
CA ALA A 112 18.22 38.45 20.63
C ALA A 112 16.96 37.57 20.75
N ILE A 113 16.79 36.61 19.83
CA ILE A 113 15.68 35.64 19.85
C ILE A 113 15.85 34.66 21.02
N VAL A 114 17.06 34.15 21.24
CA VAL A 114 17.34 33.25 22.38
C VAL A 114 17.06 33.94 23.72
N ASN A 115 17.37 35.24 23.82
CA ASN A 115 17.10 36.07 25.01
C ASN A 115 15.63 36.45 25.22
N ARG A 116 14.71 36.00 24.34
CA ARG A 116 13.26 36.19 24.46
C ARG A 116 12.77 37.64 24.52
N ASN A 117 13.54 38.57 23.96
CA ASN A 117 13.19 39.99 23.99
C ASN A 117 12.48 40.43 22.70
N ALA A 118 11.15 40.36 22.68
CA ALA A 118 10.38 40.72 21.48
C ALA A 118 10.58 42.18 21.05
N SER A 119 10.70 43.10 22.01
CA SER A 119 10.84 44.54 21.75
C SER A 119 12.16 44.88 21.06
N ILE A 120 13.26 44.18 21.39
CA ILE A 120 14.55 44.41 20.72
C ILE A 120 14.55 43.80 19.32
N VAL A 121 13.89 42.66 19.12
CA VAL A 121 13.75 42.02 17.80
C VAL A 121 12.91 42.88 16.87
N GLU A 122 11.79 43.44 17.35
CA GLU A 122 10.99 44.38 16.56
C GLU A 122 11.79 45.63 16.20
N TRP A 123 12.54 46.20 17.15
CA TRP A 123 13.39 47.36 16.88
C TRP A 123 14.48 47.08 15.83
N LEU A 124 15.19 45.94 15.95
CA LEU A 124 16.21 45.50 14.99
C LEU A 124 15.68 45.34 13.56
N LEU A 125 14.36 45.19 13.39
CA LEU A 125 13.72 45.02 12.09
C LEU A 125 13.02 46.29 11.62
N SER A 126 12.46 47.10 12.53
CA SER A 126 11.64 48.27 12.20
C SER A 126 12.46 49.52 11.84
N ASP A 127 13.66 49.66 12.38
CA ASP A 127 14.47 50.89 12.24
C ASP A 127 14.82 51.19 10.77
N GLU A 128 14.72 52.45 10.37
CA GLU A 128 14.99 52.92 9.00
C GLU A 128 16.46 52.72 8.62
N HIS A 129 17.38 52.88 9.57
CA HIS A 129 18.82 52.72 9.35
C HIS A 129 19.22 51.26 9.07
N ILE A 130 18.42 50.29 9.53
CA ILE A 130 18.70 48.85 9.45
C ILE A 130 17.97 48.20 8.26
N ARG A 131 16.94 48.87 7.72
CA ARG A 131 16.15 48.41 6.57
C ARG A 131 16.95 47.78 5.41
N PRO A 132 18.10 48.32 4.93
CA PRO A 132 18.85 47.70 3.84
C PRO A 132 19.46 46.34 4.19
N TYR A 133 19.70 46.05 5.48
CA TYR A 133 20.31 44.81 5.96
C TYR A 133 19.29 43.76 6.40
N ARG A 134 18.00 44.12 6.46
CA ARG A 134 16.92 43.27 6.97
C ARG A 134 16.83 41.91 6.29
N GLU A 135 16.87 41.88 4.95
CA GLU A 135 16.81 40.61 4.20
C GLU A 135 18.01 39.71 4.51
N GLN A 136 19.20 40.29 4.65
CA GLN A 136 20.42 39.57 4.99
C GLN A 136 20.37 39.04 6.43
N GLN A 137 19.80 39.80 7.37
CA GLN A 137 19.58 39.33 8.74
C GLN A 137 18.59 38.16 8.80
N LEU A 138 17.48 38.25 8.08
CA LEU A 138 16.43 37.22 8.08
C LEU A 138 16.87 35.94 7.35
N ALA A 139 17.77 36.06 6.38
CA ALA A 139 18.34 34.95 5.62
C ALA A 139 19.67 34.42 6.20
N ALA A 140 20.18 35.00 7.29
CA ALA A 140 21.42 34.55 7.93
C ALA A 140 21.29 33.10 8.41
N ALA A 141 22.37 32.33 8.25
CA ALA A 141 22.40 30.89 8.54
C ALA A 141 23.52 30.56 9.55
N ALA A 142 23.14 30.10 10.74
CA ALA A 142 24.05 29.68 11.81
C ALA A 142 24.46 28.21 11.64
N ASN A 143 25.59 27.97 10.96
CA ASN A 143 26.03 26.64 10.51
C ASN A 143 27.20 26.05 11.33
N GLY A 144 27.59 26.73 12.42
CA GLY A 144 28.66 26.28 13.32
C GLY A 144 28.44 24.88 13.90
N HIS A 145 29.52 24.23 14.33
CA HIS A 145 29.46 22.88 14.91
C HIS A 145 28.50 22.77 16.10
N PHE A 146 28.32 23.84 16.88
CA PHE A 146 27.38 23.89 17.99
C PHE A 146 25.91 23.73 17.55
N PHE A 147 25.59 24.19 16.34
CA PHE A 147 24.24 24.18 15.75
C PHE A 147 23.98 22.98 14.84
N GLN A 148 24.87 22.00 14.77
CA GLN A 148 24.68 20.81 13.94
C GLN A 148 23.76 19.77 14.60
N PHE A 149 23.13 18.94 13.77
CA PHE A 149 22.25 17.86 14.25
C PHE A 149 22.98 16.91 15.21
N GLY A 150 22.36 16.58 16.35
CA GLY A 150 22.95 15.76 17.42
C GLY A 150 23.72 16.55 18.49
N ARG A 151 23.84 17.87 18.35
CA ARG A 151 24.36 18.78 19.38
C ARG A 151 23.21 19.45 20.15
N PRO A 152 23.49 20.07 21.32
CA PRO A 152 22.43 20.57 22.20
C PRO A 152 21.57 21.68 21.61
N CYS A 153 22.06 22.46 20.65
CA CYS A 153 21.38 23.64 20.10
C CYS A 153 21.10 23.51 18.60
N TYR A 154 20.43 22.44 18.22
CA TYR A 154 19.95 22.28 16.85
C TYR A 154 18.57 22.94 16.67
N TYR A 155 18.52 24.24 16.37
CA TYR A 155 17.26 25.00 16.20
C TYR A 155 16.93 25.35 14.75
N GLY A 156 17.67 24.79 13.80
CA GLY A 156 17.69 25.21 12.40
C GLY A 156 18.53 26.45 12.20
N GLU A 157 19.07 26.65 11.01
CA GLU A 157 20.10 27.67 10.77
C GLU A 157 19.54 29.09 10.73
N THR A 158 18.23 29.26 10.55
CA THR A 158 17.60 30.58 10.30
C THR A 158 17.01 31.20 11.57
N PRO A 159 16.94 32.55 11.68
CA PRO A 159 16.34 33.23 12.82
C PRO A 159 14.87 32.84 13.05
N LEU A 160 14.11 32.64 11.97
CA LEU A 160 12.72 32.19 12.05
C LEU A 160 12.61 30.78 12.66
N ALA A 161 13.52 29.87 12.28
CA ALA A 161 13.57 28.54 12.85
C ALA A 161 13.94 28.57 14.35
N PHE A 162 14.89 29.42 14.77
CA PHE A 162 15.22 29.64 16.18
C PHE A 162 14.00 30.09 17.01
N ALA A 163 13.23 31.07 16.51
CA ALA A 163 12.03 31.55 17.20
C ALA A 163 10.96 30.45 17.33
N CYS A 164 10.78 29.65 16.28
CA CYS A 164 9.81 28.55 16.27
C CYS A 164 10.22 27.41 17.23
N CYS A 165 11.49 26.97 17.17
CA CYS A 165 12.00 25.86 17.99
C CYS A 165 12.11 26.21 19.47
N THR A 166 12.29 27.49 19.83
CA THR A 166 12.32 27.95 21.22
C THR A 166 10.93 28.24 21.80
N ASN A 167 9.86 27.87 21.08
CA ASN A 167 8.46 28.07 21.46
C ASN A 167 8.05 29.55 21.62
N GLN A 168 8.57 30.44 20.77
CA GLN A 168 8.34 31.89 20.83
C GLN A 168 7.52 32.39 19.64
N TRP A 169 6.22 32.08 19.62
CA TRP A 169 5.33 32.46 18.52
C TRP A 169 5.26 33.97 18.27
N ASN A 170 5.24 34.78 19.34
CA ASN A 170 5.14 36.24 19.22
C ASN A 170 6.31 36.83 18.41
N ILE A 171 7.52 36.29 18.60
CA ILE A 171 8.70 36.71 17.84
C ILE A 171 8.69 36.16 16.42
N ALA A 172 8.23 34.92 16.23
CA ALA A 172 8.02 34.36 14.90
C ALA A 172 7.04 35.21 14.07
N GLU A 173 5.94 35.68 14.66
CA GLU A 173 4.96 36.55 14.00
C GLU A 173 5.58 37.90 13.58
N ILE A 174 6.41 38.51 14.45
CA ILE A 174 7.17 39.72 14.13
C ILE A 174 8.09 39.46 12.93
N LEU A 175 8.86 38.38 12.93
CA LEU A 175 9.76 38.02 11.83
C LEU A 175 9.01 37.83 10.50
N LEU A 176 7.84 37.16 10.54
CA LEU A 176 6.99 36.97 9.37
C LEU A 176 6.39 38.28 8.85
N LYS A 177 5.96 39.18 9.75
CA LYS A 177 5.45 40.52 9.39
C LYS A 177 6.48 41.35 8.62
N TYR A 178 7.76 41.20 8.96
CA TYR A 178 8.86 41.93 8.32
C TYR A 178 9.47 41.22 7.10
N GLY A 179 8.87 40.11 6.63
CA GLY A 179 9.23 39.47 5.36
C GLY A 179 10.12 38.22 5.46
N ALA A 180 10.20 37.56 6.62
CA ALA A 180 10.94 36.31 6.75
C ALA A 180 10.33 35.22 5.85
N SER A 181 11.18 34.57 5.03
CA SER A 181 10.74 33.50 4.14
C SER A 181 10.44 32.21 4.91
N MET A 182 9.23 31.69 4.74
CA MET A 182 8.79 30.41 5.34
C MET A 182 9.34 29.18 4.60
N ASP A 183 9.88 29.36 3.39
CA ASP A 183 10.34 28.27 2.52
C ASP A 183 11.81 27.88 2.74
N MET A 184 12.51 28.60 3.62
CA MET A 184 13.92 28.35 3.92
C MET A 184 14.13 26.96 4.53
N VAL A 185 15.23 26.33 4.13
CA VAL A 185 15.69 25.04 4.63
C VAL A 185 17.08 25.19 5.22
N ASP A 186 17.42 24.32 6.16
CA ASP A 186 18.78 24.24 6.71
C ASP A 186 19.75 23.43 5.83
N SER A 187 21.01 23.28 6.25
CA SER A 187 22.01 22.44 5.57
C SER A 187 21.60 20.97 5.43
N ASN A 188 20.66 20.46 6.23
CA ASN A 188 20.13 19.10 6.12
C ASN A 188 18.87 19.02 5.23
N GLY A 189 18.43 20.15 4.66
CA GLY A 189 17.19 20.25 3.89
C GLY A 189 15.93 20.19 4.74
N ASN A 190 16.03 20.32 6.06
CA ASN A 190 14.90 20.34 6.97
C ASN A 190 14.20 21.70 6.87
N THR A 191 12.91 21.66 6.60
CA THR A 191 12.03 22.83 6.74
C THR A 191 11.75 23.11 8.23
N ILE A 192 11.18 24.28 8.53
CA ILE A 192 10.74 24.62 9.89
C ILE A 192 9.81 23.55 10.47
N LEU A 193 8.93 22.95 9.65
CA LEU A 193 8.04 21.89 10.10
C LEU A 193 8.80 20.62 10.53
N HIS A 194 9.90 20.26 9.86
CA HIS A 194 10.75 19.15 10.29
C HIS A 194 11.42 19.44 11.63
N LEU A 195 11.88 20.68 11.83
CA LEU A 195 12.51 21.11 13.08
C LEU A 195 11.51 21.10 14.26
N LEU A 196 10.28 21.58 14.04
CA LEU A 196 9.21 21.53 15.04
C LEU A 196 8.84 20.10 15.44
N VAL A 197 8.93 19.16 14.50
CA VAL A 197 8.79 17.72 14.78
C VAL A 197 9.94 17.25 15.66
N ILE A 198 11.20 17.56 15.32
CA ILE A 198 12.38 17.16 16.11
C ILE A 198 12.29 17.66 17.57
N HIS A 199 11.78 18.87 17.78
CA HIS A 199 11.58 19.47 19.12
C HIS A 199 10.27 19.08 19.80
N ASN A 200 9.42 18.27 19.16
CA ASN A 200 8.13 17.81 19.71
C ASN A 200 7.19 18.97 20.14
N LEU A 201 7.03 20.00 19.29
CA LEU A 201 6.20 21.19 19.57
C LEU A 201 4.92 21.27 18.71
N PRO A 202 3.82 20.59 19.07
CA PRO A 202 2.61 20.51 18.24
C PRO A 202 1.85 21.85 18.16
N GLN A 203 1.85 22.65 19.22
CA GLN A 203 1.11 23.92 19.27
C GLN A 203 1.64 24.96 18.26
N ILE A 204 2.97 25.07 18.15
CA ILE A 204 3.62 25.96 17.18
C ILE A 204 3.44 25.41 15.76
N TYR A 205 3.42 24.08 15.60
CA TYR A 205 3.16 23.45 14.31
C TYR A 205 1.81 23.87 13.73
N THR A 206 0.71 23.81 14.50
CA THR A 206 -0.62 24.24 14.03
C THR A 206 -0.60 25.71 13.61
N LYS A 207 -0.12 26.59 14.49
CA LYS A 207 -0.08 28.04 14.23
C LYS A 207 0.75 28.38 12.98
N PHE A 208 1.89 27.73 12.81
CA PHE A 208 2.75 27.93 11.64
C PHE A 208 2.08 27.44 10.35
N LYS A 209 1.42 26.27 10.40
CA LYS A 209 0.67 25.71 9.28
C LYS A 209 -0.51 26.60 8.86
N GLU A 210 -1.30 27.06 9.82
CA GLU A 210 -2.41 28.01 9.60
C GLU A 210 -1.91 29.29 8.93
N ARG A 211 -0.83 29.89 9.48
CA ARG A 211 -0.26 31.12 8.92
C ARG A 211 0.30 30.93 7.52
N TRP A 212 0.91 29.77 7.24
CA TRP A 212 1.38 29.45 5.88
C TRP A 212 0.22 29.34 4.89
N LEU A 213 -0.88 28.69 5.31
CA LEU A 213 -2.10 28.56 4.53
C LEU A 213 -2.70 29.94 4.23
N GLU A 214 -2.79 30.84 5.21
CA GLU A 214 -3.30 32.20 5.00
C GLU A 214 -2.51 32.97 3.92
N VAL A 215 -1.18 32.93 4.00
CA VAL A 215 -0.30 33.66 3.06
C VAL A 215 -0.38 33.09 1.65
N HIS A 216 -0.55 31.77 1.53
CA HIS A 216 -0.56 31.07 0.24
C HIS A 216 -1.96 30.75 -0.28
N ALA A 217 -3.03 31.02 0.47
CA ALA A 217 -4.42 30.76 0.07
C ALA A 217 -4.81 31.50 -1.20
N ILE A 218 -4.37 32.76 -1.37
CA ILE A 218 -4.62 33.56 -2.57
C ILE A 218 -3.99 32.90 -3.80
N ALA A 219 -2.71 32.49 -3.69
CA ALA A 219 -1.99 31.80 -4.77
C ALA A 219 -2.56 30.41 -5.11
N ILE A 220 -3.14 29.71 -4.13
CA ILE A 220 -3.82 28.42 -4.33
C ILE A 220 -5.18 28.62 -5.01
N SER A 221 -5.95 29.64 -4.63
CA SER A 221 -7.26 29.96 -5.24
C SER A 221 -7.16 30.41 -6.70
N GLU A 222 -6.15 31.21 -7.06
CA GLU A 222 -5.88 31.62 -8.45
C GLU A 222 -5.47 30.43 -9.34
N SER A 223 -4.88 29.38 -8.76
CA SER A 223 -4.49 28.16 -9.50
C SER A 223 -5.64 27.20 -9.78
N SER A 224 -6.81 27.41 -9.17
CA SER A 224 -8.01 26.57 -9.38
C SER A 224 -8.99 27.10 -10.43
N ASN A 225 -8.82 28.35 -10.87
CA ASN A 225 -9.72 29.04 -11.83
C ASN A 225 -9.13 29.19 -13.24
N VAL A 226 -8.00 28.54 -13.54
CA VAL A 226 -7.37 28.61 -14.87
C VAL A 226 -7.60 27.29 -15.57
N ASP A 227 -8.39 27.33 -16.66
CA ASP A 227 -8.47 26.28 -17.66
C ASP A 227 -7.05 26.01 -18.20
N ASP A 228 -6.48 24.90 -17.76
CA ASP A 228 -5.15 24.44 -18.17
C ASP A 228 -5.23 23.89 -19.60
N ASP A 229 -4.57 24.56 -20.56
CA ASP A 229 -3.97 23.86 -21.71
C ASP A 229 -2.86 24.62 -22.47
N LYS A 230 -2.47 25.86 -22.12
CA LYS A 230 -1.40 26.57 -22.87
C LYS A 230 -0.34 27.36 -22.09
N VAL A 231 -0.30 27.31 -20.76
CA VAL A 231 0.71 28.07 -19.96
C VAL A 231 1.47 27.17 -18.96
N ALA A 232 1.75 25.93 -19.34
CA ALA A 232 2.45 24.97 -18.48
C ALA A 232 4.00 25.11 -18.46
N SER A 233 4.58 26.23 -18.89
CA SER A 233 6.04 26.39 -18.93
C SER A 233 6.64 27.42 -17.98
N THR A 234 5.87 28.15 -17.14
CA THR A 234 6.50 29.20 -16.30
C THR A 234 5.95 29.44 -14.89
N LYS A 235 4.97 28.66 -14.39
CA LYS A 235 4.60 28.69 -12.96
C LYS A 235 4.56 27.26 -12.39
N LYS A 236 5.70 26.81 -11.84
CA LYS A 236 5.77 25.54 -11.09
C LYS A 236 4.75 25.56 -9.95
N LYS A 237 3.83 24.59 -9.92
CA LYS A 237 2.91 24.32 -8.81
C LYS A 237 3.72 24.20 -7.52
N LYS A 238 3.53 25.12 -6.56
CA LYS A 238 4.33 25.16 -5.32
C LYS A 238 3.88 24.01 -4.39
N VAL A 239 4.80 23.11 -4.05
CA VAL A 239 4.50 21.95 -3.19
C VAL A 239 4.26 22.42 -1.74
N PRO A 240 3.19 21.95 -1.07
CA PRO A 240 2.90 22.26 0.34
C PRO A 240 4.05 21.92 1.28
N LEU A 241 4.29 22.73 2.31
CA LEU A 241 5.44 22.56 3.22
C LEU A 241 5.46 21.21 3.95
N TRP A 242 4.31 20.69 4.34
CA TRP A 242 4.21 19.41 5.05
C TRP A 242 4.43 18.19 4.14
N LYS A 243 4.44 18.36 2.82
CA LYS A 243 4.78 17.31 1.83
C LYS A 243 6.21 17.44 1.29
N ARG A 244 6.96 18.47 1.67
CA ARG A 244 8.35 18.62 1.23
C ARG A 244 9.24 17.62 1.95
N LEU A 245 10.18 17.06 1.19
CA LEU A 245 11.16 16.11 1.66
C LEU A 245 12.43 16.84 2.11
N ASN A 246 13.06 16.35 3.17
CA ASN A 246 14.42 16.73 3.52
C ASN A 246 15.46 16.01 2.63
N LYS A 247 16.76 16.25 2.83
CA LYS A 247 17.81 15.57 2.05
C LYS A 247 17.82 14.06 2.21
N ASP A 248 17.35 13.56 3.36
CA ASP A 248 17.23 12.14 3.64
C ASP A 248 15.94 11.51 3.06
N GLY A 249 15.09 12.30 2.39
CA GLY A 249 13.84 11.81 1.79
C GLY A 249 12.67 11.65 2.76
N PHE A 250 12.68 12.31 3.91
CA PHE A 250 11.57 12.28 4.88
C PHE A 250 10.74 13.55 4.80
N THR A 251 9.41 13.39 4.88
CA THR A 251 8.45 14.45 5.26
C THR A 251 8.46 14.67 6.77
N PRO A 252 7.89 15.76 7.31
CA PRO A 252 7.78 15.95 8.76
C PRO A 252 7.04 14.79 9.45
N PHE A 253 6.08 14.18 8.78
CA PHE A 253 5.32 13.04 9.31
C PHE A 253 6.13 11.75 9.37
N THR A 254 6.77 11.37 8.26
CA THR A 254 7.67 10.20 8.22
C THR A 254 8.89 10.39 9.14
N LEU A 255 9.36 11.62 9.34
CA LEU A 255 10.40 11.94 10.31
C LEU A 255 9.94 11.70 11.76
N ALA A 256 8.72 12.08 12.11
CA ALA A 256 8.15 11.81 13.44
C ALA A 256 8.10 10.30 13.73
N ALA A 257 7.71 9.51 12.72
CA ALA A 257 7.71 8.06 12.77
C ALA A 257 9.13 7.47 12.96
N LYS A 258 10.12 8.00 12.22
CA LYS A 258 11.52 7.58 12.33
C LYS A 258 12.11 7.84 13.72
N LEU A 259 11.83 9.00 14.30
CA LEU A 259 12.35 9.42 15.62
C LEU A 259 11.62 8.78 16.79
N GLY A 260 10.46 8.15 16.57
CA GLY A 260 9.68 7.51 17.62
C GLY A 260 8.96 8.51 18.54
N LEU A 261 8.55 9.66 18.01
CA LEU A 261 7.86 10.69 18.80
C LEU A 261 6.36 10.43 18.83
N THR A 262 5.88 9.76 19.89
CA THR A 262 4.47 9.36 20.06
C THR A 262 3.49 10.54 20.04
N ASP A 263 3.78 11.58 20.81
CA ASP A 263 2.88 12.74 20.97
C ASP A 263 2.77 13.52 19.66
N MET A 264 3.90 13.82 19.01
CA MET A 264 3.90 14.49 17.72
C MET A 264 3.26 13.63 16.63
N PHE A 265 3.54 12.33 16.58
CA PHE A 265 2.99 11.44 15.57
C PHE A 265 1.46 11.34 15.67
N SER A 266 0.93 11.14 16.89
CA SER A 266 -0.52 11.11 17.13
C SER A 266 -1.19 12.44 16.77
N PHE A 267 -0.58 13.56 17.15
CA PHE A 267 -1.03 14.90 16.76
C PHE A 267 -1.07 15.09 15.24
N LEU A 268 -0.01 14.72 14.52
CA LEU A 268 0.05 14.86 13.06
C LEU A 268 -0.95 13.95 12.35
N LEU A 269 -1.23 12.76 12.90
CA LEU A 269 -2.24 11.86 12.37
C LEU A 269 -3.65 12.43 12.57
N ASP A 270 -3.91 13.02 13.73
CA ASP A 270 -5.18 13.69 14.03
C ASP A 270 -5.41 14.95 13.19
N GLU A 271 -4.36 15.70 12.88
CA GLU A 271 -4.40 16.86 11.97
C GLU A 271 -4.75 16.51 10.52
N ARG A 272 -4.57 15.25 10.12
CA ARG A 272 -4.88 14.75 8.77
C ARG A 272 -6.29 14.18 8.66
N LYS A 273 -7.00 14.04 9.77
CA LYS A 273 -8.29 13.34 9.81
C LYS A 273 -9.39 14.14 9.13
N ILE A 274 -10.17 13.47 8.29
CA ILE A 274 -11.33 14.04 7.61
C ILE A 274 -12.57 13.48 8.27
N VAL A 275 -13.36 14.32 8.91
CA VAL A 275 -14.62 13.89 9.52
C VAL A 275 -15.69 13.81 8.43
N GLN A 276 -16.14 12.61 8.10
CA GLN A 276 -17.17 12.41 7.08
C GLN A 276 -18.56 12.75 7.62
N TRP A 277 -18.88 12.26 8.83
CA TRP A 277 -20.12 12.58 9.52
C TRP A 277 -19.98 12.37 11.04
N ARG A 278 -20.87 13.02 11.80
CA ARG A 278 -21.01 12.84 13.25
C ARG A 278 -22.48 12.61 13.60
N TYR A 279 -22.75 11.55 14.36
CA TYR A 279 -24.07 11.24 14.92
C TYR A 279 -23.94 11.08 16.45
N GLY A 280 -24.19 12.17 17.17
CA GLY A 280 -24.01 12.22 18.63
C GLY A 280 -22.55 11.90 19.02
N PRO A 281 -22.30 10.87 19.86
CA PRO A 281 -20.95 10.47 20.25
C PRO A 281 -20.21 9.65 19.18
N VAL A 282 -20.89 9.15 18.15
CA VAL A 282 -20.28 8.33 17.09
C VAL A 282 -19.89 9.24 15.93
N SER A 283 -18.64 9.14 15.48
CA SER A 283 -18.14 9.87 14.32
C SER A 283 -17.42 8.94 13.36
N CYS A 284 -17.73 9.04 12.08
CA CYS A 284 -16.93 8.44 11.02
C CYS A 284 -15.83 9.40 10.61
N VAL A 285 -14.59 8.94 10.75
CA VAL A 285 -13.39 9.71 10.48
C VAL A 285 -12.56 8.93 9.48
N LEU A 286 -12.26 9.56 8.35
CA LEU A 286 -11.39 9.06 7.31
C LEU A 286 -9.97 9.56 7.57
N TYR A 287 -9.02 8.64 7.63
CA TYR A 287 -7.60 8.96 7.71
C TYR A 287 -6.99 8.73 6.33
N PRO A 288 -6.38 9.75 5.70
CA PRO A 288 -5.72 9.53 4.43
C PRO A 288 -4.49 8.64 4.66
N LEU A 289 -4.33 7.63 3.81
CA LEU A 289 -3.19 6.71 3.85
C LEU A 289 -1.94 7.30 3.16
N ASP A 290 -1.98 8.58 2.78
CA ASP A 290 -0.87 9.27 2.13
C ASP A 290 0.33 9.38 3.08
N GLU A 291 1.49 8.90 2.63
CA GLU A 291 2.75 8.80 3.41
C GLU A 291 2.75 7.76 4.56
N LEU A 292 1.59 7.21 4.94
CA LEU A 292 1.52 6.03 5.82
C LEU A 292 2.00 4.78 5.09
N GLU A 293 1.60 4.64 3.82
CA GLU A 293 1.90 3.51 2.94
C GLU A 293 2.77 3.89 1.73
N LEU A 294 3.45 2.89 1.19
CA LEU A 294 4.46 3.00 0.11
C LEU A 294 3.90 3.41 -1.26
N GLU A 295 2.60 3.22 -1.53
CA GLU A 295 2.07 3.27 -2.92
C GLU A 295 1.85 4.67 -3.53
N PHE A 296 1.86 5.74 -2.74
CA PHE A 296 1.44 7.07 -3.20
C PHE A 296 2.56 8.05 -3.56
N GLN A 297 3.80 7.59 -3.71
CA GLN A 297 4.92 8.46 -4.04
C GLN A 297 5.32 8.35 -5.52
N GLN A 298 5.41 9.51 -6.16
CA GLN A 298 5.75 9.68 -7.58
C GLN A 298 7.04 8.92 -7.96
N GLU A 299 7.02 8.33 -9.16
CA GLU A 299 8.14 7.61 -9.77
C GLU A 299 9.47 8.35 -9.55
N GLY A 300 10.39 7.74 -8.79
CA GLY A 300 11.79 8.15 -8.70
C GLY A 300 12.39 8.29 -7.30
N GLY A 301 11.59 8.26 -6.23
CA GLY A 301 12.08 8.31 -4.83
C GLY A 301 11.70 7.05 -4.06
N ASN A 302 12.69 6.24 -3.66
CA ASN A 302 12.49 5.07 -2.80
C ASN A 302 12.35 5.51 -1.34
N THR A 303 11.40 6.39 -1.05
CA THR A 303 11.18 6.95 0.28
C THR A 303 10.27 6.00 1.09
N PRO A 304 10.71 5.55 2.27
CA PRO A 304 9.96 4.54 3.02
C PRO A 304 8.70 5.14 3.64
N GLY A 305 7.62 4.37 3.65
CA GLY A 305 6.37 4.75 4.30
C GLY A 305 6.54 4.88 5.82
N ALA A 306 5.65 5.62 6.49
CA ALA A 306 5.72 5.77 7.94
C ALA A 306 5.57 4.41 8.66
N LEU A 307 4.70 3.51 8.17
CA LEU A 307 4.56 2.16 8.74
C LEU A 307 5.85 1.33 8.59
N GLU A 308 6.51 1.43 7.44
CA GLU A 308 7.79 0.76 7.19
C GLU A 308 8.87 1.24 8.18
N LEU A 309 8.97 2.55 8.39
CA LEU A 309 9.94 3.13 9.33
C LEU A 309 9.69 2.69 10.78
N ILE A 310 8.42 2.63 11.19
CA ILE A 310 8.01 2.17 12.52
C ILE A 310 8.42 0.71 12.73
N VAL A 311 8.19 -0.14 11.72
CA VAL A 311 8.49 -1.57 11.75
C VAL A 311 10.02 -1.82 11.73
N GLN A 312 10.76 -1.10 10.88
CA GLN A 312 12.22 -1.22 10.75
C GLN A 312 12.95 -0.75 12.00
N ASN A 313 12.53 0.38 12.59
CA ASN A 313 13.15 0.93 13.80
C ASN A 313 12.60 0.31 15.09
N ALA A 314 11.73 -0.70 15.01
CA ALA A 314 11.12 -1.41 16.14
C ALA A 314 10.50 -0.46 17.18
N GLN A 315 9.75 0.54 16.72
CA GLN A 315 9.14 1.56 17.60
C GLN A 315 7.86 1.04 18.25
N VAL A 316 8.02 0.29 19.33
CA VAL A 316 6.94 -0.41 20.04
C VAL A 316 5.80 0.53 20.49
N GLU A 317 6.14 1.70 21.02
CA GLU A 317 5.16 2.67 21.51
C GLU A 317 4.28 3.25 20.39
N LEU A 318 4.82 3.44 19.17
CA LEU A 318 4.04 3.96 18.04
C LEU A 318 3.11 2.89 17.46
N ILE A 319 3.52 1.63 17.43
CA ILE A 319 2.68 0.53 16.94
C ILE A 319 1.45 0.36 17.80
N MET A 320 1.58 0.63 19.10
CA MET A 320 0.49 0.59 20.06
C MET A 320 -0.56 1.69 19.85
N HIS A 321 -0.33 2.63 18.94
CA HIS A 321 -1.33 3.63 18.58
C HIS A 321 -2.59 2.95 18.00
N PRO A 322 -3.81 3.24 18.50
CA PRO A 322 -5.03 2.52 18.13
C PRO A 322 -5.29 2.43 16.63
N ARG A 323 -4.95 3.50 15.89
CA ARG A 323 -5.14 3.57 14.42
C ARG A 323 -4.15 2.71 13.64
N ILE A 324 -2.93 2.54 14.14
CA ILE A 324 -1.94 1.69 13.50
C ILE A 324 -2.29 0.22 13.75
N ILE A 325 -2.73 -0.12 14.96
CA ILE A 325 -3.24 -1.48 15.26
C ILE A 325 -4.40 -1.83 14.33
N ASP A 326 -5.41 -0.97 14.25
CA ASP A 326 -6.59 -1.19 13.39
C ASP A 326 -6.18 -1.39 11.91
N LEU A 327 -5.24 -0.58 11.40
CA LEU A 327 -4.71 -0.75 10.04
C LEU A 327 -4.01 -2.11 9.85
N VAL A 328 -3.14 -2.50 10.77
CA VAL A 328 -2.41 -3.79 10.71
C VAL A 328 -3.39 -4.97 10.85
N ASP A 329 -4.40 -4.85 11.70
CA ASP A 329 -5.45 -5.86 11.88
C ASP A 329 -6.27 -6.03 10.61
N GLN A 330 -6.68 -4.93 9.96
CA GLN A 330 -7.38 -4.97 8.68
C GLN A 330 -6.54 -5.62 7.58
N LYS A 331 -5.25 -5.28 7.46
CA LYS A 331 -4.32 -5.93 6.51
C LYS A 331 -4.20 -7.43 6.77
N TRP A 332 -4.13 -7.80 8.05
CA TRP A 332 -4.05 -9.19 8.46
C TRP A 332 -5.29 -9.99 8.03
N GLU A 333 -6.49 -9.52 8.36
CA GLU A 333 -7.75 -10.22 8.06
C GLU A 333 -8.02 -10.32 6.56
N ARG A 334 -7.66 -9.30 5.78
CA ARG A 334 -7.95 -9.25 4.34
C ARG A 334 -7.08 -10.18 3.52
N PHE A 335 -5.75 -10.12 3.68
CA PHE A 335 -4.83 -10.89 2.82
C PHE A 335 -3.75 -11.63 3.60
N ALA A 336 -3.16 -11.01 4.63
CA ALA A 336 -1.93 -11.54 5.21
C ALA A 336 -2.19 -12.89 5.89
N GLN A 337 -3.34 -13.05 6.56
CA GLN A 337 -3.74 -14.29 7.21
C GLN A 337 -3.81 -15.46 6.21
N ARG A 338 -4.43 -15.28 5.03
CA ARG A 338 -4.56 -16.36 4.04
C ARG A 338 -3.21 -16.79 3.49
N ILE A 339 -2.35 -15.83 3.15
CA ILE A 339 -1.01 -16.12 2.61
C ILE A 339 -0.14 -16.76 3.69
N PHE A 340 -0.22 -16.25 4.92
CA PHE A 340 0.49 -16.80 6.07
C PHE A 340 0.07 -18.24 6.35
N PHE A 341 -1.24 -18.55 6.40
CA PHE A 341 -1.72 -19.92 6.58
C PHE A 341 -1.33 -20.84 5.43
N ARG A 342 -1.33 -20.35 4.18
CA ARG A 342 -0.83 -21.11 3.04
C ARG A 342 0.65 -21.45 3.20
N ARG A 343 1.49 -20.49 3.62
CA ARG A 343 2.91 -20.72 3.92
C ARG A 343 3.10 -21.72 5.06
N PHE A 344 2.33 -21.56 6.13
CA PHE A 344 2.34 -22.48 7.26
C PHE A 344 2.02 -23.92 6.84
N LEU A 345 0.96 -24.13 6.05
CA LEU A 345 0.57 -25.45 5.57
C LEU A 345 1.63 -26.07 4.66
N VAL A 346 2.18 -25.29 3.72
CA VAL A 346 3.25 -25.76 2.83
C VAL A 346 4.49 -26.15 3.62
N THR A 347 4.88 -25.36 4.62
CA THR A 347 6.02 -25.67 5.50
C THR A 347 5.78 -26.94 6.29
N ILE A 348 4.59 -27.15 6.84
CA ILE A 348 4.23 -28.38 7.56
C ILE A 348 4.37 -29.60 6.64
N VAL A 349 3.79 -29.54 5.43
CA VAL A 349 3.88 -30.63 4.46
C VAL A 349 5.35 -30.91 4.09
N TYR A 350 6.14 -29.85 3.89
CA TYR A 350 7.56 -29.97 3.60
C TYR A 350 8.35 -30.63 4.74
N LEU A 351 8.09 -30.25 6.00
CA LEU A 351 8.71 -30.86 7.18
C LEU A 351 8.28 -32.32 7.36
N PHE A 352 7.03 -32.68 7.05
CA PHE A 352 6.61 -34.08 7.05
C PHE A 352 7.31 -34.92 5.99
N ILE A 353 7.48 -34.39 4.77
CA ILE A 353 8.27 -35.05 3.71
C ILE A 353 9.71 -35.24 4.17
N PHE A 354 10.30 -34.22 4.81
CA PHE A 354 11.64 -34.28 5.36
C PHE A 354 11.77 -35.30 6.50
N LEU A 355 10.78 -35.39 7.39
CA LEU A 355 10.71 -36.39 8.46
C LEU A 355 10.68 -37.81 7.88
N ILE A 356 9.78 -38.08 6.94
CA ILE A 356 9.64 -39.38 6.28
C ILE A 356 10.95 -39.75 5.58
N THR A 357 11.56 -38.80 4.87
CA THR A 357 12.85 -39.02 4.18
C THR A 357 13.97 -39.36 5.16
N THR A 358 14.01 -38.71 6.33
CA THR A 358 15.02 -38.95 7.36
C THR A 358 14.84 -40.32 8.03
N ILE A 359 13.60 -40.73 8.31
CA ILE A 359 13.29 -42.06 8.85
C ILE A 359 13.68 -43.15 7.85
N LEU A 360 13.32 -42.99 6.57
CA LEU A 360 13.67 -43.94 5.50
C LEU A 360 15.17 -43.96 5.17
N ASN A 361 15.94 -42.97 5.66
CA ASN A 361 17.39 -42.91 5.47
C ASN A 361 18.15 -43.82 6.45
N GLN A 362 17.50 -44.37 7.48
CA GLN A 362 18.15 -45.27 8.43
C GLN A 362 18.59 -46.57 7.74
N THR A 363 19.90 -46.74 7.58
CA THR A 363 20.51 -48.01 7.24
C THR A 363 20.44 -48.91 8.47
N ARG A 364 19.60 -49.96 8.44
CA ARG A 364 19.56 -50.96 9.50
C ARG A 364 20.84 -51.80 9.42
N ILE A 365 21.76 -51.58 10.36
CA ILE A 365 22.95 -52.43 10.51
C ILE A 365 22.56 -53.57 11.45
N GLU A 366 22.25 -54.76 10.90
CA GLU A 366 22.08 -55.95 11.73
C GLU A 366 23.45 -56.45 12.19
N THR A 367 23.64 -56.52 13.51
CA THR A 367 24.83 -57.11 14.13
C THR A 367 24.43 -58.41 14.82
N THR A 368 24.74 -59.55 14.21
CA THR A 368 24.60 -60.85 14.88
C THR A 368 25.87 -61.17 15.67
N LYS A 369 25.72 -61.50 16.96
CA LYS A 369 26.84 -61.99 17.79
C LYS A 369 27.24 -63.39 17.33
N GLY A 370 28.35 -63.51 16.61
CA GLY A 370 29.05 -64.78 16.44
C GLY A 370 29.62 -65.26 17.79
N LYS A 371 29.59 -66.57 18.06
CA LYS A 371 30.29 -67.18 19.21
C LYS A 371 31.79 -66.93 19.08
N GLY A 372 32.25 -65.82 19.66
CA GLY A 372 33.66 -65.38 19.66
C GLY A 372 33.83 -63.94 19.14
N LYS A 373 33.69 -62.96 20.05
CA LYS A 373 34.20 -61.55 20.07
C LYS A 373 34.57 -60.80 18.76
N LYS A 374 34.04 -61.13 17.59
CA LYS A 374 34.09 -60.27 16.39
C LYS A 374 32.68 -60.04 15.86
N MET A 375 32.28 -58.78 15.91
CA MET A 375 31.05 -58.27 15.29
C MET A 375 31.28 -58.32 13.77
N VAL A 376 30.56 -59.20 13.07
CA VAL A 376 30.60 -59.27 11.60
C VAL A 376 29.34 -58.59 11.08
N VAL A 377 29.51 -57.45 10.40
CA VAL A 377 28.41 -56.75 9.71
C VAL A 377 28.05 -57.58 8.49
N THR A 378 26.88 -58.23 8.52
CA THR A 378 26.43 -59.09 7.42
C THR A 378 25.14 -58.53 6.84
N SER A 379 25.30 -57.82 5.71
CA SER A 379 24.27 -57.28 4.80
C SER A 379 23.42 -56.10 5.28
N VAL A 380 23.41 -55.06 4.44
CA VAL A 380 22.47 -53.93 4.48
C VAL A 380 21.22 -54.38 3.71
N GLN A 381 20.15 -54.76 4.40
CA GLN A 381 18.87 -54.99 3.73
C GLN A 381 18.24 -53.64 3.39
N TYR A 382 18.16 -53.32 2.10
CA TYR A 382 17.33 -52.23 1.62
C TYR A 382 15.87 -52.71 1.60
N PRO A 383 14.93 -52.01 2.26
CA PRO A 383 13.50 -52.31 2.10
C PRO A 383 13.12 -52.19 0.61
N GLY A 384 12.19 -53.03 0.15
CA GLY A 384 11.87 -53.25 -1.28
C GLY A 384 11.60 -51.99 -2.10
N GLY A 385 11.60 -52.13 -3.44
CA GLY A 385 11.77 -51.04 -4.42
C GLY A 385 10.92 -49.78 -4.24
N ILE A 386 9.68 -49.90 -3.72
CA ILE A 386 8.81 -48.72 -3.46
C ILE A 386 9.45 -47.78 -2.42
N HIS A 387 10.04 -48.32 -1.36
CA HIS A 387 10.69 -47.49 -0.32
C HIS A 387 11.92 -46.75 -0.86
N GLN A 388 12.68 -47.36 -1.76
CA GLN A 388 13.83 -46.70 -2.40
C GLN A 388 13.39 -45.57 -3.33
N ILE A 389 12.33 -45.79 -4.12
CA ILE A 389 11.78 -44.76 -5.01
C ILE A 389 11.27 -43.56 -4.19
N VAL A 390 10.49 -43.82 -3.13
CA VAL A 390 9.99 -42.76 -2.22
C VAL A 390 11.13 -41.99 -1.56
N ARG A 391 12.22 -42.67 -1.15
CA ARG A 391 13.39 -42.01 -0.57
C ARG A 391 14.11 -41.09 -1.56
N ILE A 392 14.31 -41.54 -2.80
CA ILE A 392 15.00 -40.75 -3.83
C ILE A 392 14.15 -39.52 -4.19
N ILE A 393 12.85 -39.70 -4.39
CA ILE A 393 11.91 -38.62 -4.68
C ILE A 393 11.87 -37.63 -3.51
N GLY A 394 11.74 -38.12 -2.28
CA GLY A 394 11.74 -37.28 -1.07
C GLY A 394 13.00 -36.44 -0.93
N ARG A 395 14.19 -37.03 -1.16
CA ARG A 395 15.47 -36.30 -1.17
C ARG A 395 15.51 -35.21 -2.24
N LEU A 396 15.02 -35.49 -3.44
CA LEU A 396 15.01 -34.52 -4.53
C LEU A 396 14.07 -33.34 -4.24
N ILE A 397 12.89 -33.62 -3.65
CA ILE A 397 11.95 -32.59 -3.20
C ILE A 397 12.56 -31.72 -2.10
N VAL A 398 13.19 -32.33 -1.09
CA VAL A 398 13.85 -31.60 0.02
C VAL A 398 15.00 -30.73 -0.52
N LEU A 399 15.82 -31.26 -1.42
CA LEU A 399 16.90 -30.48 -2.04
C LEU A 399 16.34 -29.31 -2.87
N ALA A 400 15.32 -29.55 -3.69
CA ALA A 400 14.68 -28.51 -4.50
C ALA A 400 14.08 -27.41 -3.63
N GLY A 401 13.37 -27.78 -2.55
CA GLY A 401 12.81 -26.83 -1.58
C GLY A 401 13.87 -25.99 -0.89
N ALA A 402 14.97 -26.61 -0.44
CA ALA A 402 16.09 -25.90 0.18
C ALA A 402 16.78 -24.91 -0.78
N VAL A 403 16.92 -25.26 -2.07
CA VAL A 403 17.49 -24.35 -3.07
C VAL A 403 16.56 -23.18 -3.36
N LEU A 404 15.24 -23.42 -3.49
CA LEU A 404 14.26 -22.36 -3.73
C LEU A 404 14.19 -21.38 -2.56
N LYS A 405 14.13 -21.88 -1.32
CA LYS A 405 14.16 -21.03 -0.11
C LYS A 405 15.52 -20.34 0.04
N GLY A 406 16.63 -21.02 -0.22
CA GLY A 406 17.95 -20.37 -0.22
C GLY A 406 18.05 -19.22 -1.21
N LYS A 407 17.45 -19.36 -2.40
CA LYS A 407 17.38 -18.27 -3.39
C LYS A 407 16.54 -17.08 -2.91
N SER A 408 15.44 -17.32 -2.19
CA SER A 408 14.63 -16.23 -1.64
C SER A 408 15.39 -15.48 -0.53
N GLU A 409 16.08 -16.20 0.37
CA GLU A 409 16.89 -15.57 1.43
C GLU A 409 18.03 -14.72 0.85
N ILE A 410 18.73 -15.22 -0.18
CA ILE A 410 19.81 -14.46 -0.84
C ILE A 410 19.26 -13.18 -1.50
N ARG A 411 18.06 -13.25 -2.10
CA ARG A 411 17.38 -12.08 -2.67
C ARG A 411 17.05 -11.06 -1.58
N GLU A 412 16.59 -11.49 -0.43
CA GLU A 412 16.28 -10.60 0.70
C GLU A 412 17.54 -9.95 1.28
N MET A 413 18.62 -10.73 1.45
CA MET A 413 19.92 -10.22 1.88
C MET A 413 20.50 -9.17 0.91
N THR A 414 20.24 -9.31 -0.39
CA THR A 414 20.68 -8.33 -1.40
C THR A 414 19.83 -7.07 -1.40
N ASN A 415 18.52 -7.18 -1.14
CA ASN A 415 17.62 -6.02 -1.07
C ASN A 415 17.81 -5.19 0.20
N VAL A 416 17.92 -5.85 1.36
CA VAL A 416 18.01 -5.18 2.68
C VAL A 416 19.45 -4.82 3.05
N GLY A 417 20.42 -5.56 2.51
CA GLY A 417 21.83 -5.51 2.87
C GLY A 417 22.15 -6.47 4.03
N ILE A 418 23.23 -7.23 3.87
CA ILE A 418 23.65 -8.32 4.77
C ILE A 418 23.72 -7.88 6.24
N ARG A 419 24.26 -6.68 6.50
CA ARG A 419 24.44 -6.18 7.88
C ARG A 419 23.10 -5.92 8.56
N LYS A 420 22.13 -5.33 7.86
CA LYS A 420 20.79 -5.06 8.40
C LYS A 420 19.99 -6.34 8.56
N TYR A 421 20.14 -7.28 7.64
CA TYR A 421 19.45 -8.58 7.67
C TYR A 421 19.76 -9.40 8.94
N PHE A 422 21.02 -9.40 9.41
CA PHE A 422 21.41 -10.05 10.68
C PHE A 422 21.31 -9.15 11.91
N GLN A 423 21.12 -7.84 11.74
CA GLN A 423 20.85 -6.91 12.85
C GLN A 423 19.36 -6.78 13.16
N ALA A 424 18.49 -7.50 12.43
CA ALA A 424 17.10 -7.65 12.79
C ALA A 424 16.99 -8.14 14.25
N THR A 425 15.96 -7.70 14.96
CA THR A 425 15.69 -8.13 16.34
C THR A 425 14.46 -9.02 16.38
N GLY A 426 14.30 -9.87 17.39
CA GLY A 426 13.07 -10.66 17.61
C GLY A 426 12.86 -11.80 16.59
N ALA A 427 11.63 -11.95 16.09
CA ALA A 427 11.22 -13.10 15.27
C ALA A 427 11.98 -13.22 13.95
N ALA A 428 12.21 -12.08 13.29
CA ALA A 428 12.86 -12.04 12.00
C ALA A 428 14.31 -12.55 12.08
N PHE A 429 15.03 -12.22 13.16
CA PHE A 429 16.37 -12.76 13.37
C PHE A 429 16.36 -14.27 13.56
N LEU A 430 15.44 -14.76 14.39
CA LEU A 430 15.28 -16.19 14.64
C LEU A 430 14.95 -16.94 13.34
N GLU A 431 14.03 -16.39 12.54
CA GLU A 431 13.67 -16.94 11.22
C GLU A 431 14.90 -16.98 10.31
N ASN A 432 15.57 -15.84 10.13
CA ASN A 432 16.72 -15.68 9.24
C ASN A 432 17.86 -16.64 9.59
N CYS A 433 18.19 -16.78 10.88
CA CYS A 433 19.23 -17.69 11.32
C CYS A 433 18.84 -19.17 11.15
N LEU A 434 17.61 -19.55 11.50
CA LEU A 434 17.13 -20.93 11.38
C LEU A 434 16.94 -21.35 9.92
N SER A 435 16.40 -20.47 9.07
CA SER A 435 16.19 -20.73 7.65
C SER A 435 17.52 -20.89 6.90
N CYS A 436 18.48 -20.00 7.16
CA CYS A 436 19.80 -20.05 6.54
C CYS A 436 20.58 -21.29 6.99
N SER A 437 20.58 -21.59 8.29
CA SER A 437 21.25 -22.79 8.82
C SER A 437 20.62 -24.09 8.29
N PHE A 438 19.29 -24.13 8.14
CA PHE A 438 18.60 -25.25 7.51
C PHE A 438 19.00 -25.42 6.03
N CYS A 439 18.96 -24.34 5.23
CA CYS A 439 19.28 -24.40 3.80
C CYS A 439 20.74 -24.82 3.57
N CYS A 440 21.68 -24.19 4.27
CA CYS A 440 23.10 -24.54 4.21
C CYS A 440 23.34 -25.99 4.66
N GLY A 441 22.68 -26.42 5.74
CA GLY A 441 22.80 -27.77 6.27
C GLY A 441 22.35 -28.85 5.28
N ILE A 442 21.21 -28.66 4.60
CA ILE A 442 20.73 -29.60 3.58
C ILE A 442 21.68 -29.67 2.38
N ILE A 443 22.22 -28.53 1.93
CA ILE A 443 23.19 -28.49 0.83
C ILE A 443 24.47 -29.26 1.24
N ILE A 444 24.99 -29.01 2.44
CA ILE A 444 26.17 -29.70 2.97
C ILE A 444 25.93 -31.22 3.06
N VAL A 445 24.76 -31.66 3.56
CA VAL A 445 24.42 -33.09 3.62
C VAL A 445 24.45 -33.73 2.24
N ASN A 446 23.93 -33.06 1.22
CA ASN A 446 23.95 -33.59 -0.15
C ASN A 446 25.37 -33.64 -0.73
N ILE A 447 26.21 -32.66 -0.45
CA ILE A 447 27.63 -32.68 -0.84
C ILE A 447 28.36 -33.83 -0.14
N LEU A 448 28.17 -34.00 1.17
CA LEU A 448 28.79 -35.10 1.94
C LEU A 448 28.31 -36.48 1.48
N TYR A 449 27.05 -36.59 1.03
CA TYR A 449 26.52 -37.82 0.43
C TYR A 449 27.21 -38.14 -0.90
N LEU A 450 27.44 -37.14 -1.76
CA LEU A 450 28.18 -37.33 -3.03
C LEU A 450 29.64 -37.75 -2.80
N LEU A 451 30.24 -37.34 -1.68
CA LEU A 451 31.61 -37.67 -1.29
C LEU A 451 31.72 -38.97 -0.46
N ASP A 452 30.60 -39.66 -0.21
CA ASP A 452 30.50 -40.89 0.60
C ASP A 452 31.09 -40.78 2.03
N ILE A 453 30.95 -39.61 2.66
CA ILE A 453 31.48 -39.34 4.02
C ILE A 453 30.41 -39.65 5.07
N GLN A 454 30.74 -40.52 6.04
CA GLN A 454 29.81 -40.93 7.14
C GLN A 454 29.33 -39.77 8.03
N ALA A 455 30.05 -38.65 8.05
CA ALA A 455 29.68 -37.43 8.78
C ALA A 455 28.32 -36.85 8.35
N GLN A 456 27.78 -37.22 7.18
CA GLN A 456 26.46 -36.79 6.71
C GLN A 456 25.33 -37.05 7.73
N THR A 457 25.40 -38.15 8.48
CA THR A 457 24.35 -38.54 9.44
C THR A 457 24.31 -37.59 10.63
N ILE A 458 25.48 -37.07 11.04
CA ILE A 458 25.61 -36.10 12.13
C ILE A 458 25.00 -34.76 11.70
N VAL A 459 25.36 -34.28 10.51
CA VAL A 459 24.82 -33.02 9.98
C VAL A 459 23.32 -33.13 9.77
N LEU A 460 22.82 -34.25 9.24
CA LEU A 460 21.38 -34.49 9.06
C LEU A 460 20.62 -34.49 10.40
N ALA A 461 21.21 -35.05 11.46
CA ALA A 461 20.60 -35.03 12.80
C ALA A 461 20.50 -33.60 13.35
N LEU A 462 21.54 -32.78 13.19
CA LEU A 462 21.51 -31.37 13.60
C LEU A 462 20.48 -30.56 12.82
N VAL A 463 20.44 -30.73 11.49
CA VAL A 463 19.46 -30.05 10.63
C VAL A 463 18.03 -30.45 10.99
N SER A 464 17.82 -31.69 11.45
CA SER A 464 16.49 -32.15 11.90
C SER A 464 15.97 -31.35 13.09
N ILE A 465 16.83 -31.04 14.08
CA ILE A 465 16.45 -30.23 15.24
C ILE A 465 16.13 -28.80 14.80
N ILE A 466 16.99 -28.21 13.97
CA ILE A 466 16.81 -26.84 13.46
C ILE A 466 15.49 -26.71 12.68
N SER A 467 15.15 -27.71 11.87
CA SER A 467 13.94 -27.71 11.04
C SER A 467 12.64 -27.65 11.84
N TRP A 468 12.57 -28.36 12.97
CA TRP A 468 11.41 -28.28 13.87
C TRP A 468 11.44 -27.01 14.72
N GLY A 469 12.63 -26.49 15.05
CA GLY A 469 12.77 -25.16 15.66
C GLY A 469 12.17 -24.05 14.79
N TYR A 470 12.26 -24.15 13.47
CA TYR A 470 11.65 -23.20 12.53
C TYR A 470 10.13 -23.09 12.70
N MET A 471 9.44 -24.13 13.23
CA MET A 471 7.99 -24.05 13.48
C MET A 471 7.61 -23.05 14.56
N LEU A 472 8.52 -22.71 15.49
CA LEU A 472 8.25 -21.73 16.53
C LEU A 472 7.96 -20.35 15.95
N PHE A 473 8.57 -20.01 14.80
CA PHE A 473 8.28 -18.76 14.08
C PHE A 473 6.80 -18.64 13.72
N PHE A 474 6.17 -19.69 13.19
CA PHE A 474 4.75 -19.62 12.83
C PHE A 474 3.83 -19.52 14.05
N VAL A 475 4.24 -20.13 15.17
CA VAL A 475 3.50 -20.05 16.44
C VAL A 475 3.52 -18.62 17.01
N MET A 476 4.50 -17.79 16.60
CA MET A 476 4.57 -16.39 17.02
C MET A 476 3.42 -15.53 16.50
N ALA A 477 2.82 -15.88 15.37
CA ALA A 477 1.75 -15.09 14.78
C ALA A 477 0.45 -15.11 15.60
N PHE A 478 0.22 -16.16 16.39
CA PHE A 478 -0.99 -16.29 17.20
C PHE A 478 -0.88 -15.49 18.50
N GLN A 479 -1.91 -14.72 18.82
CA GLN A 479 -1.94 -13.85 20.00
C GLN A 479 -1.73 -14.58 21.33
N LEU A 480 -2.30 -15.78 21.47
CA LEU A 480 -2.21 -16.58 22.70
C LEU A 480 -0.82 -17.17 22.92
N THR A 481 -0.12 -17.58 21.87
CA THR A 481 1.15 -18.32 21.98
C THR A 481 2.38 -17.47 21.68
N GLY A 482 2.24 -16.40 20.88
CA GLY A 482 3.35 -15.59 20.42
C GLY A 482 4.15 -14.90 21.52
N PRO A 483 3.50 -14.24 22.51
CA PRO A 483 4.18 -13.71 23.69
C PRO A 483 5.05 -14.76 24.41
N PHE A 484 4.56 -15.99 24.54
CA PHE A 484 5.29 -17.07 25.22
C PHE A 484 6.51 -17.53 24.40
N VAL A 485 6.40 -17.64 23.08
CA VAL A 485 7.53 -18.01 22.22
C VAL A 485 8.62 -16.94 22.27
N PHE A 486 8.24 -15.66 22.25
CA PHE A 486 9.19 -14.56 22.40
C PHE A 486 9.91 -14.61 23.75
N MET A 487 9.18 -14.85 24.84
CA MET A 487 9.79 -15.04 26.16
C MET A 487 10.81 -16.18 26.18
N ILE A 488 10.50 -17.34 25.60
CA ILE A 488 11.41 -18.49 25.54
C ILE A 488 12.71 -18.10 24.81
N TYR A 489 12.60 -17.32 23.72
CA TYR A 489 13.75 -16.84 22.98
C TYR A 489 14.65 -15.92 23.82
N GLU A 490 14.08 -14.91 24.48
CA GLU A 490 14.85 -13.98 25.32
C GLU A 490 15.53 -14.69 26.50
N MET A 491 14.81 -15.61 27.14
CA MET A 491 15.37 -16.46 28.21
C MET A 491 16.56 -17.29 27.69
N PHE A 492 16.49 -17.83 26.48
CA PHE A 492 17.56 -18.64 25.91
C PHE A 492 18.78 -17.79 25.51
N CYS A 493 18.57 -16.66 24.84
CA CYS A 493 19.69 -15.85 24.35
C CYS A 493 20.45 -15.14 25.47
N HIS A 494 19.73 -14.65 26.48
CA HIS A 494 20.32 -13.83 27.51
C HIS A 494 20.66 -14.60 28.80
N ASP A 495 19.71 -15.39 29.31
CA ASP A 495 19.85 -16.00 30.63
C ASP A 495 20.58 -17.35 30.57
N VAL A 496 20.26 -18.19 29.57
CA VAL A 496 20.98 -19.46 29.36
C VAL A 496 22.44 -19.20 28.98
N LEU A 497 22.75 -18.15 28.22
CA LEU A 497 24.14 -17.82 27.87
C LEU A 497 24.94 -17.37 29.10
N ARG A 498 24.37 -16.51 29.96
CA ARG A 498 24.99 -16.12 31.24
C ARG A 498 25.18 -17.33 32.16
N PHE A 499 24.17 -18.19 32.23
CA PHE A 499 24.24 -19.46 32.95
C PHE A 499 25.37 -20.35 32.41
N CYS A 500 25.48 -20.52 31.09
CA CYS A 500 26.52 -21.33 30.46
C CYS A 500 27.91 -20.78 30.79
N ILE A 501 28.11 -19.46 30.77
CA ILE A 501 29.41 -18.86 31.13
C ILE A 501 29.79 -19.19 32.58
N ILE A 502 28.87 -18.97 33.53
CA ILE A 502 29.10 -19.28 34.95
C ILE A 502 29.35 -20.78 35.12
N TYR A 503 28.55 -21.61 34.46
CA TYR A 503 28.67 -23.05 34.52
C TYR A 503 29.99 -23.56 33.94
N MET A 504 30.48 -22.99 32.83
CA MET A 504 31.76 -23.39 32.24
C MET A 504 32.94 -23.20 33.19
N VAL A 505 32.90 -22.21 34.08
CA VAL A 505 33.92 -22.02 35.13
C VAL A 505 33.92 -23.19 36.11
N PHE A 506 32.75 -23.60 36.59
CA PHE A 506 32.63 -24.76 37.48
C PHE A 506 32.96 -26.07 36.75
N LEU A 507 32.47 -26.25 35.52
CA LEU A 507 32.74 -27.44 34.71
C LEU A 507 34.25 -27.62 34.46
N ALA A 508 34.97 -26.55 34.11
CA ALA A 508 36.41 -26.59 33.94
C ALA A 508 37.15 -26.94 35.24
N GLY A 509 36.78 -26.30 36.37
CA GLY A 509 37.41 -26.56 37.67
C GLY A 509 37.22 -27.99 38.17
N PHE A 510 35.99 -28.51 38.13
CA PHE A 510 35.69 -29.87 38.57
C PHE A 510 36.20 -30.92 37.60
N SER A 511 36.11 -30.71 36.28
CA SER A 511 36.67 -31.66 35.30
C SER A 511 38.18 -31.79 35.42
N GLN A 512 38.90 -30.70 35.73
CA GLN A 512 40.34 -30.75 36.03
C GLN A 512 40.63 -31.53 37.31
N ALA A 513 39.86 -31.31 38.38
CA ALA A 513 40.02 -32.03 39.64
C ALA A 513 39.76 -33.54 39.48
N PHE A 514 38.71 -33.92 38.74
CA PHE A 514 38.46 -35.33 38.40
C PHE A 514 39.58 -35.89 37.53
N PHE A 515 40.01 -35.19 36.47
CA PHE A 515 41.10 -35.68 35.61
C PHE A 515 42.37 -36.05 36.40
N VAL A 516 42.73 -35.27 37.42
CA VAL A 516 43.86 -35.57 38.31
C VAL A 516 43.59 -36.79 39.21
N LEU A 517 42.37 -36.94 39.73
CA LEU A 517 41.99 -38.06 40.61
C LEU A 517 41.92 -39.42 39.87
N PHE A 518 41.69 -39.41 38.56
CA PHE A 518 41.44 -40.61 37.74
C PHE A 518 42.70 -41.16 37.02
N ASP A 519 43.90 -40.74 37.46
CA ASP A 519 45.21 -41.03 36.87
C ASP A 519 45.31 -42.41 36.19
N ASN A 520 45.45 -42.40 34.86
CA ASN A 520 45.59 -43.51 33.91
C ASN A 520 44.60 -44.70 33.95
N ASN A 521 43.63 -44.73 34.88
CA ASN A 521 42.68 -45.85 35.02
C ASN A 521 41.20 -45.48 34.80
N GLY A 522 40.87 -44.20 34.63
CA GLY A 522 39.46 -43.76 34.55
C GLY A 522 39.04 -43.02 33.28
N PHE A 523 39.83 -42.06 32.79
CA PHE A 523 39.46 -41.23 31.65
C PHE A 523 40.61 -41.15 30.63
N ASP A 524 40.38 -41.64 29.41
CA ASP A 524 41.34 -41.64 28.29
C ASP A 524 41.67 -40.23 27.73
N GLY A 525 41.42 -39.17 28.50
CA GLY A 525 41.74 -37.78 28.14
C GLY A 525 40.88 -36.75 28.88
N PHE A 526 41.39 -35.53 28.99
CA PHE A 526 40.72 -34.41 29.67
C PHE A 526 39.32 -34.10 29.11
N LEU A 527 39.13 -34.24 27.80
CA LEU A 527 37.83 -34.04 27.15
C LEU A 527 36.78 -35.06 27.61
N VAL A 528 37.20 -36.28 27.95
CA VAL A 528 36.31 -37.32 28.48
C VAL A 528 35.86 -36.95 29.89
N SER A 529 36.76 -36.39 30.72
CA SER A 529 36.41 -35.86 32.05
C SER A 529 35.41 -34.71 31.96
N ILE A 530 35.58 -33.78 31.01
CA ILE A 530 34.59 -32.71 30.74
C ILE A 530 33.25 -33.32 30.34
N LYS A 531 33.25 -34.26 29.39
CA LYS A 531 32.04 -34.94 28.90
C LYS A 531 31.27 -35.60 30.04
N GLN A 532 31.97 -36.29 30.93
CA GLN A 532 31.37 -37.04 32.04
C GLN A 532 30.83 -36.12 33.13
N CYS A 533 31.54 -35.03 33.45
CA CYS A 533 31.01 -34.01 34.35
C CYS A 533 29.74 -33.34 33.77
N PHE A 534 29.73 -33.07 32.46
CA PHE A 534 28.57 -32.51 31.78
C PHE A 534 27.35 -33.45 31.83
N PHE A 535 27.52 -34.73 31.49
CA PHE A 535 26.43 -35.73 31.60
C PHE A 535 25.99 -35.97 33.03
N GLY A 536 26.88 -35.77 34.00
CA GLY A 536 26.54 -35.78 35.42
C GLY A 536 25.40 -34.82 35.78
N ILE A 537 25.35 -33.61 35.21
CA ILE A 537 24.22 -32.68 35.47
C ILE A 537 22.89 -33.26 35.02
N LEU A 538 22.89 -33.97 33.90
CA LEU A 538 21.69 -34.59 33.34
C LEU A 538 21.27 -35.85 34.13
N GLY A 539 21.98 -36.18 35.21
CA GLY A 539 21.71 -37.32 36.08
C GLY A 539 22.31 -38.64 35.62
N ASP A 540 23.13 -38.64 34.55
CA ASP A 540 23.80 -39.83 34.03
C ASP A 540 25.15 -40.05 34.72
N PHE A 541 25.10 -40.54 35.96
CA PHE A 541 26.29 -40.89 36.74
C PHE A 541 26.51 -42.40 36.77
N ASP A 542 27.57 -42.87 36.09
CA ASP A 542 28.04 -44.24 36.31
C ASP A 542 28.95 -44.29 37.55
N LEU A 543 28.34 -44.55 38.70
CA LEU A 543 29.00 -44.70 40.00
C LEU A 543 30.17 -45.70 39.96
N ASN A 544 30.12 -46.70 39.06
CA ASN A 544 31.16 -47.74 38.98
C ASN A 544 32.52 -47.15 38.59
N HIS A 545 32.53 -46.09 37.76
CA HIS A 545 33.76 -45.41 37.36
C HIS A 545 34.42 -44.73 38.57
N TYR A 546 33.63 -44.08 39.43
CA TYR A 546 34.13 -43.35 40.60
C TYR A 546 34.61 -44.30 41.72
N THR A 547 33.98 -45.47 41.86
CA THR A 547 34.39 -46.48 42.85
C THR A 547 35.66 -47.24 42.47
N GLY A 548 36.05 -47.24 41.19
CA GLY A 548 37.25 -47.92 40.69
C GLY A 548 38.56 -47.12 40.88
N THR A 549 38.52 -45.96 41.52
CA THR A 549 39.70 -45.08 41.69
C THR A 549 40.56 -45.44 42.89
N THR A 550 41.84 -45.08 42.83
CA THR A 550 42.79 -45.22 43.95
C THR A 550 42.34 -44.46 45.19
N PHE A 551 41.63 -43.34 45.03
CA PHE A 551 41.09 -42.51 46.11
C PHE A 551 39.55 -42.48 46.10
N GLN A 552 38.92 -43.65 46.22
CA GLN A 552 37.47 -43.85 46.19
C GLN A 552 36.68 -42.82 47.03
N TYR A 553 37.05 -42.64 48.30
CA TYR A 553 36.32 -41.74 49.20
C TYR A 553 36.41 -40.27 48.77
N THR A 554 37.56 -39.83 48.27
CA THR A 554 37.78 -38.45 47.80
C THR A 554 37.03 -38.18 46.51
N SER A 555 37.03 -39.14 45.57
CA SER A 555 36.31 -39.04 44.29
C SER A 555 34.80 -38.98 44.49
N VAL A 556 34.24 -39.81 45.38
CA VAL A 556 32.80 -39.79 45.72
C VAL A 556 32.42 -38.52 46.47
N LEU A 557 33.26 -38.04 47.40
CA LEU A 557 33.01 -36.78 48.10
C LEU A 557 33.00 -35.58 47.15
N LEU A 558 33.96 -35.51 46.23
CA LEU A 558 34.03 -34.44 45.24
C LEU A 558 32.82 -34.48 44.28
N LEU A 559 32.34 -35.67 43.95
CA LEU A 559 31.10 -35.87 43.18
C LEU A 559 29.87 -35.34 43.91
N VAL A 560 29.72 -35.66 45.21
CA VAL A 560 28.63 -35.13 46.03
C VAL A 560 28.70 -33.60 46.11
N ILE A 561 29.88 -33.04 46.33
CA ILE A 561 30.08 -31.58 46.34
C ILE A 561 29.70 -30.98 44.98
N TYR A 562 30.14 -31.58 43.88
CA TYR A 562 29.79 -31.14 42.53
C TYR A 562 28.27 -31.12 42.34
N VAL A 563 27.58 -32.23 42.63
CA VAL A 563 26.12 -32.34 42.47
C VAL A 563 25.40 -31.32 43.34
N VAL A 564 25.80 -31.13 44.59
CA VAL A 564 25.16 -30.17 45.52
C VAL A 564 25.40 -28.73 45.05
N VAL A 565 26.65 -28.36 44.75
CA VAL A 565 27.02 -27.00 44.32
C VAL A 565 26.31 -26.66 43.02
N VAL A 566 26.37 -27.54 42.02
CA VAL A 566 25.76 -27.33 40.70
C VAL A 566 24.24 -27.33 40.80
N SER A 567 23.64 -28.31 41.48
CA SER A 567 22.18 -28.43 41.53
C SER A 567 21.53 -27.36 42.41
N ILE A 568 22.17 -26.92 43.49
CA ILE A 568 21.59 -25.90 44.38
C ILE A 568 21.91 -24.49 43.86
N LEU A 569 23.15 -24.18 43.51
CA LEU A 569 23.49 -22.80 43.12
C LEU A 569 23.02 -22.46 41.72
N LEU A 570 23.21 -23.36 40.74
CA LEU A 570 22.92 -23.02 39.36
C LEU A 570 21.43 -23.09 39.05
N LEU A 571 20.68 -24.00 39.70
CA LEU A 571 19.22 -24.07 39.54
C LEU A 571 18.54 -22.87 40.21
N ASN A 572 18.99 -22.46 41.40
CA ASN A 572 18.46 -21.26 42.07
C ASN A 572 18.82 -19.97 41.33
N LEU A 573 20.06 -19.86 40.79
CA LEU A 573 20.47 -18.71 39.98
C LEU A 573 19.69 -18.66 38.66
N LEU A 574 19.46 -19.80 38.01
CA LEU A 574 18.66 -19.87 36.79
C LEU A 574 17.19 -19.48 37.06
N ILE A 575 16.56 -20.02 38.11
CA ILE A 575 15.17 -19.65 38.48
C ILE A 575 15.08 -18.15 38.79
N ALA A 576 16.04 -17.59 39.54
CA ALA A 576 16.04 -16.18 39.88
C ALA A 576 16.17 -15.30 38.63
N MET A 577 17.13 -15.59 37.75
CA MET A 577 17.31 -14.82 36.51
C MET A 577 16.08 -14.93 35.60
N MET A 578 15.55 -16.14 35.39
CA MET A 578 14.35 -16.37 34.56
C MET A 578 13.09 -15.73 35.15
N GLY A 579 12.99 -15.64 36.48
CA GLY A 579 11.88 -14.97 37.16
C GLY A 579 11.88 -13.47 36.91
N ASP A 580 13.04 -12.83 36.99
CA ASP A 580 13.21 -11.40 36.75
C ASP A 580 13.00 -11.03 35.28
N THR A 581 13.52 -11.83 34.33
CA THR A 581 13.24 -11.63 32.90
C THR A 581 11.78 -11.89 32.58
N TYR A 582 11.14 -12.93 33.15
CA TYR A 582 9.71 -13.18 32.95
C TYR A 582 8.86 -11.98 33.36
N GLY A 583 9.10 -11.42 34.55
CA GLY A 583 8.35 -10.27 35.07
C GLY A 583 8.49 -9.02 34.19
N ASN A 584 9.69 -8.72 33.71
CA ASN A 584 9.92 -7.54 32.86
C ASN A 584 9.43 -7.73 31.42
N VAL A 585 9.55 -8.95 30.87
CA VAL A 585 9.19 -9.23 29.48
C VAL A 585 7.68 -9.33 29.31
N ILE A 586 6.94 -9.88 30.28
CA ILE A 586 5.48 -10.07 30.15
C ILE A 586 4.72 -8.75 30.04
N GLU A 587 5.19 -7.70 30.72
CA GLU A 587 4.59 -6.35 30.63
C GLU A 587 4.71 -5.76 29.22
N GLY A 588 5.79 -6.09 28.48
CA GLY A 588 6.02 -5.64 27.11
C GLY A 588 5.60 -6.64 26.01
N ALA A 589 5.27 -7.88 26.37
CA ALA A 589 5.13 -8.98 25.40
C ALA A 589 3.95 -8.79 24.43
N THR A 590 2.86 -8.15 24.87
CA THR A 590 1.74 -7.79 24.00
C THR A 590 2.17 -6.78 22.94
N GLN A 591 2.98 -5.79 23.32
CA GLN A 591 3.50 -4.77 22.42
C GLN A 591 4.45 -5.35 21.39
N ILE A 592 5.29 -6.27 21.82
CA ILE A 592 6.19 -7.00 20.94
C ILE A 592 5.38 -7.90 19.98
N TRP A 593 4.31 -8.56 20.44
CA TRP A 593 3.45 -9.35 19.56
C TRP A 593 2.84 -8.51 18.42
N HIS A 594 2.32 -7.31 18.71
CA HIS A 594 1.80 -6.42 17.66
C HIS A 594 2.91 -5.98 16.68
N LEU A 595 4.12 -5.69 17.18
CA LEU A 595 5.28 -5.39 16.35
C LEU A 595 5.63 -6.57 15.42
N GLU A 596 5.67 -7.79 15.95
CA GLU A 596 5.98 -8.98 15.15
C GLU A 596 4.88 -9.28 14.12
N ARG A 597 3.61 -9.09 14.47
CA ARG A 597 2.51 -9.19 13.51
C ARG A 597 2.66 -8.17 12.38
N ALA A 598 2.99 -6.92 12.70
CA ALA A 598 3.24 -5.88 11.70
C ALA A 598 4.45 -6.22 10.80
N ARG A 599 5.52 -6.80 11.35
CA ARG A 599 6.67 -7.29 10.58
C ARG A 599 6.29 -8.38 9.60
N ILE A 600 5.48 -9.36 10.02
CA ILE A 600 5.00 -10.43 9.14
C ILE A 600 4.15 -9.85 8.01
N VAL A 601 3.23 -8.95 8.32
CA VAL A 601 2.40 -8.27 7.30
C VAL A 601 3.28 -7.53 6.31
N PHE A 602 4.27 -6.78 6.80
CA PHE A 602 5.22 -6.03 5.97
C PHE A 602 6.11 -6.94 5.10
N ALA A 603 6.59 -8.06 5.63
CA ALA A 603 7.37 -9.03 4.86
C ALA A 603 6.54 -9.65 3.73
N ILE A 604 5.28 -10.00 4.02
CA ILE A 604 4.35 -10.49 3.00
C ILE A 604 4.10 -9.42 1.94
N GLU A 605 3.88 -8.17 2.35
CA GLU A 605 3.68 -7.04 1.45
C GLU A 605 4.91 -6.86 0.54
N ASN A 606 6.12 -6.91 1.10
CA ASN A 606 7.37 -6.76 0.34
C ASN A 606 7.62 -7.86 -0.71
N GLU A 607 7.13 -9.07 -0.45
CA GLU A 607 7.22 -10.17 -1.41
C GLU A 607 6.19 -10.07 -2.54
N MET A 608 5.10 -9.32 -2.35
CA MET A 608 4.10 -9.12 -3.38
C MET A 608 4.62 -8.22 -4.51
N SER A 609 4.22 -8.56 -5.73
CA SER A 609 4.42 -7.68 -6.88
C SER A 609 3.64 -6.36 -6.71
N THR A 610 4.14 -5.29 -7.31
CA THR A 610 3.47 -3.97 -7.30
C THR A 610 2.06 -4.02 -7.85
N ASP A 611 1.77 -4.98 -8.74
CA ASP A 611 0.42 -5.19 -9.25
C ASP A 611 -0.50 -5.89 -8.25
N GLU A 612 -0.02 -6.88 -7.50
CA GLU A 612 -0.77 -7.53 -6.42
C GLU A 612 -1.06 -6.57 -5.27
N ARG A 613 -0.11 -5.67 -4.92
CA ARG A 613 -0.34 -4.66 -3.89
C ARG A 613 -1.42 -3.66 -4.30
N LYS A 614 -1.37 -3.16 -5.54
CA LYS A 614 -2.41 -2.29 -6.10
C LYS A 614 -3.79 -2.95 -6.10
N ILE A 615 -3.86 -4.27 -6.34
CA ILE A 615 -5.12 -5.03 -6.29
C ILE A 615 -5.67 -5.08 -4.85
N ILE A 616 -4.80 -5.23 -3.85
CA ILE A 616 -5.20 -5.27 -2.43
C ILE A 616 -5.59 -3.88 -1.92
N VAL A 617 -4.85 -2.83 -2.28
CA VAL A 617 -5.17 -1.44 -1.89
C VAL A 617 -6.42 -0.93 -2.63
N ALA A 618 -6.65 -1.34 -3.88
CA ALA A 618 -7.92 -1.09 -4.56
C ALA A 618 -9.12 -1.74 -3.86
N ASN A 619 -8.91 -2.80 -3.05
CA ASN A 619 -9.97 -3.41 -2.24
C ASN A 619 -10.32 -2.59 -0.96
N ASP A 620 -9.62 -1.49 -0.66
CA ASP A 620 -9.99 -0.57 0.44
C ASP A 620 -11.08 0.46 0.06
N GLY A 621 -11.61 0.41 -1.17
CA GLY A 621 -12.78 1.18 -1.57
C GLY A 621 -13.38 0.67 -2.88
N GLN A 622 -14.44 -0.14 -2.76
CA GLN A 622 -15.20 -0.78 -3.85
C GLN A 622 -14.36 -1.68 -4.78
N LEU A 623 -14.77 -2.96 -4.86
CA LEU A 623 -14.25 -3.93 -5.81
C LEU A 623 -14.23 -3.32 -7.23
N VAL A 624 -13.06 -2.89 -7.68
CA VAL A 624 -12.76 -2.58 -9.07
C VAL A 624 -11.99 -3.78 -9.59
N TYR A 625 -12.66 -4.66 -10.35
CA TYR A 625 -11.99 -5.80 -10.98
C TYR A 625 -10.98 -5.23 -11.99
N LYS A 626 -9.68 -5.43 -11.73
CA LYS A 626 -8.59 -4.91 -12.59
C LYS A 626 -8.55 -5.60 -13.95
N ASP A 627 -9.22 -6.75 -14.09
CA ASP A 627 -9.30 -7.47 -15.36
C ASP A 627 -10.58 -8.31 -15.38
N SER A 628 -11.26 -8.39 -16.53
CA SER A 628 -12.50 -9.16 -16.65
C SER A 628 -12.27 -10.68 -16.67
N SER A 629 -11.02 -11.12 -16.46
CA SER A 629 -10.61 -12.52 -16.41
C SER A 629 -11.04 -13.17 -15.09
N GLU A 630 -11.27 -12.36 -14.06
CA GLU A 630 -11.74 -12.74 -12.73
C GLU A 630 -13.26 -12.54 -12.55
N CYS A 631 -14.04 -12.32 -13.62
CA CYS A 631 -15.49 -12.17 -13.52
C CYS A 631 -16.11 -13.36 -12.75
N PRO A 632 -17.01 -13.12 -11.79
CA PRO A 632 -17.79 -14.18 -11.16
C PRO A 632 -18.52 -14.99 -12.23
N GLY A 633 -18.25 -16.30 -12.28
CA GLY A 633 -18.89 -17.20 -13.23
C GLY A 633 -18.42 -17.06 -14.68
N ASN A 634 -17.15 -16.66 -14.92
CA ASN A 634 -16.53 -16.54 -16.25
C ASN A 634 -16.71 -17.83 -17.08
N LEU A 635 -17.82 -17.91 -17.82
CA LEU A 635 -18.13 -18.98 -18.76
C LEU A 635 -17.05 -18.95 -19.83
N LYS A 636 -16.34 -20.06 -20.03
CA LYS A 636 -15.41 -20.17 -21.15
C LYS A 636 -16.23 -20.31 -22.43
N TRP A 637 -15.85 -19.66 -23.51
CA TRP A 637 -16.61 -19.74 -24.75
C TRP A 637 -15.94 -20.68 -25.75
N SER A 638 -16.74 -21.29 -26.62
CA SER A 638 -16.20 -22.02 -27.77
C SER A 638 -15.33 -21.08 -28.60
N THR A 639 -14.15 -21.54 -29.01
CA THR A 639 -13.22 -20.75 -29.84
C THR A 639 -13.71 -20.55 -31.27
N THR A 640 -14.82 -21.19 -31.64
CA THR A 640 -15.49 -21.08 -32.94
C THR A 640 -16.98 -20.86 -32.74
N GLY A 641 -17.53 -19.91 -33.49
CA GLY A 641 -18.95 -19.64 -33.60
C GLY A 641 -19.61 -20.50 -34.68
N ILE A 642 -20.82 -20.96 -34.43
CA ILE A 642 -21.64 -21.75 -35.34
C ILE A 642 -22.66 -20.82 -35.98
N THR A 643 -22.73 -20.78 -37.31
CA THR A 643 -23.77 -20.02 -38.02
C THR A 643 -25.11 -20.74 -37.90
N ILE A 644 -26.12 -20.07 -37.36
CA ILE A 644 -27.46 -20.65 -37.11
C ILE A 644 -28.54 -20.16 -38.09
N MET A 645 -28.30 -18.99 -38.70
CA MET A 645 -29.18 -18.32 -39.67
C MET A 645 -28.32 -17.39 -40.53
N GLY A 646 -28.72 -17.18 -41.78
CA GLY A 646 -28.07 -16.28 -42.72
C GLY A 646 -27.15 -17.00 -43.70
N ASN A 647 -27.73 -17.46 -44.81
CA ASN A 647 -27.03 -18.09 -45.93
C ASN A 647 -26.56 -17.05 -46.97
N GLY A 648 -26.13 -15.87 -46.50
CA GLY A 648 -25.60 -14.78 -47.33
C GLY A 648 -26.62 -13.69 -47.69
N TYR A 649 -26.15 -12.75 -48.52
CA TYR A 649 -26.91 -11.55 -48.90
C TYR A 649 -28.13 -11.89 -49.77
N GLY A 650 -29.33 -11.46 -49.37
CA GLY A 650 -30.54 -11.65 -50.17
C GLY A 650 -31.84 -11.32 -49.45
N SER A 651 -32.97 -11.70 -50.06
CA SER A 651 -34.33 -11.48 -49.55
C SER A 651 -35.14 -12.78 -49.39
N GLY A 652 -34.54 -13.94 -49.66
CA GLY A 652 -35.16 -15.25 -49.42
C GLY A 652 -35.36 -15.53 -47.92
N PRO A 653 -36.10 -16.61 -47.57
CA PRO A 653 -36.09 -17.13 -46.21
C PRO A 653 -34.65 -17.51 -45.82
N ASP A 654 -34.21 -17.15 -44.61
CA ASP A 654 -32.83 -17.41 -44.12
C ASP A 654 -31.72 -16.59 -44.83
N GLN A 655 -32.08 -15.51 -45.52
CA GLN A 655 -31.14 -14.52 -46.08
C GLN A 655 -31.38 -13.15 -45.46
N PHE A 656 -30.30 -12.37 -45.34
CA PHE A 656 -30.31 -11.05 -44.73
C PHE A 656 -29.65 -10.03 -45.65
N LYS A 657 -30.10 -8.77 -45.61
CA LYS A 657 -29.34 -7.65 -46.17
C LYS A 657 -28.59 -6.88 -45.11
N TYR A 658 -29.24 -6.59 -43.98
CA TYR A 658 -28.61 -6.07 -42.76
C TYR A 658 -29.34 -6.66 -41.56
N ALA A 659 -28.71 -7.60 -40.87
CA ALA A 659 -29.23 -8.17 -39.63
C ALA A 659 -28.76 -7.29 -38.47
N GLU A 660 -29.66 -6.49 -37.90
CA GLU A 660 -29.34 -5.53 -36.85
C GLU A 660 -29.79 -6.07 -35.47
N GLY A 661 -31.01 -5.77 -35.07
CA GLY A 661 -31.59 -6.20 -33.79
C GLY A 661 -31.81 -7.70 -33.66
N LEU A 662 -31.57 -8.20 -32.45
CA LEU A 662 -31.61 -9.60 -32.06
C LEU A 662 -32.33 -9.77 -30.72
N PHE A 663 -33.36 -10.60 -30.69
CA PHE A 663 -34.05 -10.94 -29.45
C PHE A 663 -34.34 -12.43 -29.35
N ILE A 664 -34.11 -13.00 -28.17
CA ILE A 664 -34.43 -14.39 -27.86
C ILE A 664 -35.47 -14.39 -26.75
N GLU A 665 -36.63 -14.98 -27.01
CA GLU A 665 -37.63 -15.14 -25.96
C GLU A 665 -37.17 -16.25 -24.98
N PRO A 666 -37.08 -15.99 -23.65
CA PRO A 666 -36.44 -16.92 -22.71
C PRO A 666 -37.15 -18.26 -22.48
N LYS A 667 -38.46 -18.41 -22.70
CA LYS A 667 -39.22 -19.63 -22.40
C LYS A 667 -39.41 -20.55 -23.62
N THR A 668 -39.79 -19.96 -24.73
CA THR A 668 -40.03 -20.57 -26.04
C THR A 668 -38.74 -20.77 -26.84
N GLN A 669 -37.67 -20.02 -26.52
CA GLN A 669 -36.38 -20.06 -27.23
C GLN A 669 -36.52 -19.70 -28.72
N ILE A 670 -37.54 -18.93 -29.09
CA ILE A 670 -37.71 -18.40 -30.45
C ILE A 670 -36.79 -17.20 -30.64
N LEU A 671 -36.02 -17.23 -31.72
CA LEU A 671 -35.09 -16.17 -32.10
C LEU A 671 -35.77 -15.21 -33.08
N TYR A 672 -35.78 -13.92 -32.76
CA TYR A 672 -36.32 -12.84 -33.60
C TYR A 672 -35.19 -11.94 -34.07
N ILE A 673 -35.18 -11.63 -35.36
CA ILE A 673 -34.14 -10.84 -36.00
C ILE A 673 -34.73 -9.80 -36.90
N THR A 674 -34.16 -8.61 -36.79
CA THR A 674 -34.48 -7.49 -37.64
C THR A 674 -33.63 -7.51 -38.91
N ASP A 675 -34.27 -7.66 -40.06
CA ASP A 675 -33.64 -7.53 -41.38
C ASP A 675 -33.93 -6.12 -41.91
N ALA A 676 -33.14 -5.14 -41.46
CA ALA A 676 -33.42 -3.72 -41.59
C ALA A 676 -33.60 -3.31 -43.06
N ALA A 677 -32.67 -3.69 -43.94
CA ALA A 677 -32.73 -3.35 -45.36
C ALA A 677 -33.78 -4.14 -46.17
N ASN A 678 -34.31 -5.25 -45.65
CA ASN A 678 -35.48 -5.91 -46.22
C ASN A 678 -36.77 -5.55 -45.46
N ASN A 679 -36.77 -4.55 -44.58
CA ASN A 679 -37.98 -4.02 -43.93
C ASN A 679 -38.87 -5.10 -43.28
N ARG A 680 -38.27 -6.12 -42.68
CA ARG A 680 -39.01 -7.26 -42.11
C ARG A 680 -38.33 -7.80 -40.87
N ILE A 681 -39.13 -8.47 -40.04
CA ILE A 681 -38.63 -9.23 -38.89
C ILE A 681 -38.77 -10.72 -39.21
N GLN A 682 -37.69 -11.48 -39.10
CA GLN A 682 -37.70 -12.94 -39.23
C GLN A 682 -37.67 -13.58 -37.84
N LYS A 683 -38.44 -14.66 -37.64
CA LYS A 683 -38.39 -15.49 -36.44
C LYS A 683 -37.99 -16.92 -36.79
N ARG A 684 -37.14 -17.53 -35.97
CA ARG A 684 -36.72 -18.94 -36.09
C ARG A 684 -37.11 -19.71 -34.84
N TYR A 685 -37.84 -20.78 -35.06
CA TYR A 685 -38.22 -21.72 -34.03
C TYR A 685 -37.05 -22.65 -33.65
N PRO A 686 -37.04 -23.23 -32.44
CA PRO A 686 -36.01 -24.20 -32.03
C PRO A 686 -35.90 -25.42 -32.95
N ASN A 687 -36.98 -25.79 -33.64
CA ASN A 687 -37.00 -26.87 -34.64
C ASN A 687 -36.31 -26.50 -35.97
N GLY A 688 -35.86 -25.25 -36.14
CA GLY A 688 -35.21 -24.74 -37.34
C GLY A 688 -36.14 -24.10 -38.37
N GLU A 689 -37.46 -24.08 -38.14
CA GLU A 689 -38.42 -23.43 -39.04
C GLU A 689 -38.29 -21.90 -38.96
N ILE A 690 -38.28 -21.22 -40.11
CA ILE A 690 -38.16 -19.76 -40.23
C ILE A 690 -39.45 -19.17 -40.80
N LYS A 691 -39.97 -18.12 -40.16
CA LYS A 691 -41.17 -17.38 -40.60
C LYS A 691 -40.95 -15.87 -40.49
N THR A 692 -41.72 -15.10 -41.24
CA THR A 692 -41.81 -13.65 -41.04
C THR A 692 -42.71 -13.36 -39.84
N ALA A 693 -42.21 -12.58 -38.89
CA ALA A 693 -42.95 -12.18 -37.69
C ALA A 693 -43.69 -10.84 -37.87
N ALA A 694 -43.08 -9.89 -38.58
CA ALA A 694 -43.65 -8.58 -38.88
C ALA A 694 -43.10 -8.02 -40.20
N GLY A 695 -43.89 -7.17 -40.85
CA GLY A 695 -43.60 -6.64 -42.20
C GLY A 695 -43.96 -7.61 -43.32
N GLN A 696 -43.79 -7.17 -44.57
CA GLN A 696 -44.10 -7.99 -45.73
C GLN A 696 -42.99 -9.01 -46.00
N ALA A 697 -43.37 -10.25 -46.33
CA ALA A 697 -42.41 -11.34 -46.58
C ALA A 697 -41.47 -11.06 -47.77
N ASN A 698 -41.92 -10.28 -48.75
CA ASN A 698 -41.14 -9.82 -49.92
C ASN A 698 -40.13 -8.71 -49.59
N GLY A 699 -40.21 -8.13 -48.39
CA GLY A 699 -39.39 -7.03 -47.91
C GLY A 699 -39.68 -5.65 -48.52
N ALA A 700 -40.88 -5.44 -49.06
CA ALA A 700 -41.30 -4.11 -49.49
C ALA A 700 -41.43 -3.18 -48.29
N GLY A 701 -40.73 -2.04 -48.36
CA GLY A 701 -40.77 -1.01 -47.33
C GLY A 701 -41.83 0.04 -47.60
N GLY A 702 -42.41 0.60 -46.53
CA GLY A 702 -43.40 1.66 -46.63
C GLY A 702 -43.95 2.07 -45.27
N SER A 703 -45.04 2.84 -45.28
CA SER A 703 -45.64 3.45 -44.07
C SER A 703 -47.01 2.88 -43.71
N ALA A 704 -47.54 1.95 -44.51
CA ALA A 704 -48.79 1.26 -44.21
C ALA A 704 -48.70 0.46 -42.90
N ALA A 705 -49.84 0.03 -42.36
CA ALA A 705 -49.87 -0.73 -41.11
C ALA A 705 -49.27 -2.14 -41.25
N ASP A 706 -49.19 -2.67 -42.46
CA ASP A 706 -48.57 -3.96 -42.79
C ASP A 706 -47.11 -3.84 -43.26
N GLU A 707 -46.58 -2.62 -43.31
CA GLU A 707 -45.25 -2.30 -43.82
C GLU A 707 -44.36 -1.70 -42.70
N LEU A 708 -43.07 -1.95 -42.82
CA LEU A 708 -42.03 -1.36 -41.99
C LEU A 708 -41.08 -0.58 -42.90
N TYR A 709 -40.28 0.31 -42.33
CA TYR A 709 -39.23 0.98 -43.08
C TYR A 709 -37.96 1.12 -42.22
N SER A 710 -36.94 0.34 -42.60
CA SER A 710 -35.67 0.18 -41.87
C SER A 710 -35.90 -0.06 -40.37
N PRO A 711 -36.60 -1.14 -39.98
CA PRO A 711 -36.77 -1.44 -38.56
C PRO A 711 -35.39 -1.61 -37.90
N GLY A 712 -35.21 -1.09 -36.68
CA GLY A 712 -33.94 -1.19 -35.94
C GLY A 712 -33.92 -2.40 -35.02
N ASP A 713 -34.92 -2.48 -34.12
CA ASP A 713 -34.98 -3.49 -33.08
C ASP A 713 -36.33 -4.19 -32.99
N VAL A 714 -36.31 -5.35 -32.33
CA VAL A 714 -37.48 -6.20 -32.10
C VAL A 714 -37.51 -6.72 -30.67
N PHE A 715 -38.67 -6.66 -30.02
CA PHE A 715 -38.94 -7.30 -28.74
C PHE A 715 -40.18 -8.18 -28.86
N ALA A 716 -40.16 -9.39 -28.29
CA ALA A 716 -41.31 -10.30 -28.33
C ALA A 716 -41.75 -10.72 -26.92
N ASP A 717 -43.06 -10.86 -26.72
CA ASP A 717 -43.62 -11.40 -25.47
C ASP A 717 -43.79 -12.93 -25.51
N GLU A 718 -44.15 -13.53 -24.37
CA GLU A 718 -44.36 -14.98 -24.23
C GLU A 718 -45.48 -15.53 -25.14
N ASN A 719 -46.36 -14.66 -25.65
CA ASN A 719 -47.47 -15.05 -26.53
C ASN A 719 -47.13 -14.90 -28.02
N GLU A 720 -45.84 -14.65 -28.36
CA GLU A 720 -45.36 -14.32 -29.71
C GLU A 720 -45.91 -13.01 -30.28
N ASN A 721 -46.35 -12.07 -29.44
CA ASN A 721 -46.65 -10.72 -29.90
C ASN A 721 -45.34 -9.92 -29.98
N VAL A 722 -45.21 -9.11 -31.02
CA VAL A 722 -43.94 -8.48 -31.38
C VAL A 722 -44.07 -6.96 -31.39
N PHE A 723 -43.12 -6.29 -30.73
CA PHE A 723 -42.93 -4.85 -30.74
C PHE A 723 -41.73 -4.55 -31.64
N VAL A 724 -41.94 -3.68 -32.62
CA VAL A 724 -40.93 -3.35 -33.62
C VAL A 724 -40.68 -1.86 -33.61
N ALA A 725 -39.40 -1.47 -33.51
CA ALA A 725 -38.99 -0.10 -33.71
C ALA A 725 -38.88 0.22 -35.19
N ASP A 726 -39.90 0.90 -35.73
CA ASP A 726 -40.01 1.28 -37.13
C ASP A 726 -39.27 2.61 -37.34
N MET A 727 -37.93 2.53 -37.35
CA MET A 727 -37.01 3.65 -37.18
C MET A 727 -37.27 4.80 -38.16
N MET A 728 -37.45 4.52 -39.45
CA MET A 728 -37.61 5.58 -40.45
C MET A 728 -39.05 6.11 -40.50
N ASN A 729 -40.03 5.34 -40.02
CA ASN A 729 -41.42 5.79 -39.85
C ASN A 729 -41.69 6.42 -38.48
N GLN A 730 -40.68 6.59 -37.61
CA GLN A 730 -40.77 7.34 -36.34
C GLN A 730 -41.84 6.82 -35.37
N ARG A 731 -42.02 5.49 -35.31
CA ARG A 731 -43.06 4.86 -34.50
C ARG A 731 -42.62 3.50 -33.98
N ILE A 732 -43.25 3.06 -32.90
CA ILE A 732 -43.19 1.66 -32.46
C ILE A 732 -44.48 0.96 -32.87
N GLN A 733 -44.36 -0.16 -33.56
CA GLN A 733 -45.49 -0.99 -33.95
C GLN A 733 -45.60 -2.24 -33.08
N TYR A 734 -46.83 -2.55 -32.66
CA TYR A 734 -47.22 -3.78 -32.00
C TYR A 734 -47.95 -4.71 -32.96
N TRP A 735 -47.50 -5.95 -33.03
CA TRP A 735 -48.04 -6.99 -33.89
C TRP A 735 -48.51 -8.15 -33.02
N GLU A 736 -49.81 -8.43 -33.05
CA GLU A 736 -50.34 -9.65 -32.44
C GLU A 736 -49.85 -10.88 -33.20
N LYS A 737 -49.74 -12.03 -32.52
CA LYS A 737 -49.33 -13.28 -33.15
C LYS A 737 -50.15 -13.54 -34.43
N ASP A 738 -49.43 -13.78 -35.53
CA ASP A 738 -49.98 -14.05 -36.88
C ASP A 738 -50.83 -12.91 -37.48
N ALA A 739 -50.80 -11.71 -36.90
CA ALA A 739 -51.44 -10.54 -37.46
C ALA A 739 -50.76 -10.08 -38.76
N LYS A 740 -51.56 -9.66 -39.74
CA LYS A 740 -51.06 -9.11 -41.00
C LYS A 740 -50.79 -7.60 -40.95
N ARG A 741 -51.21 -6.92 -39.89
CA ARG A 741 -51.11 -5.47 -39.71
C ARG A 741 -50.70 -5.17 -38.28
N GLY A 742 -49.72 -4.29 -38.11
CA GLY A 742 -49.32 -3.71 -36.84
C GLY A 742 -50.24 -2.58 -36.40
N LYS A 743 -50.23 -2.33 -35.09
CA LYS A 743 -50.88 -1.19 -34.43
C LYS A 743 -49.77 -0.29 -33.87
N THR A 744 -49.82 1.01 -34.13
CA THR A 744 -48.88 1.94 -33.50
C THR A 744 -49.16 2.04 -32.00
N VAL A 745 -48.12 1.89 -31.18
CA VAL A 745 -48.20 1.88 -29.71
C VAL A 745 -47.28 2.90 -29.01
N ALA A 746 -46.40 3.57 -29.77
CA ALA A 746 -45.66 4.73 -29.32
C ALA A 746 -45.23 5.57 -30.52
N GLY A 747 -45.14 6.89 -30.34
CA GLY A 747 -44.85 7.86 -31.41
C GLY A 747 -46.04 8.09 -32.33
N ASN A 748 -46.16 9.30 -32.88
CA ASN A 748 -47.23 9.70 -33.81
C ASN A 748 -46.84 9.55 -35.30
N GLY A 749 -45.63 9.04 -35.59
CA GLY A 749 -45.12 8.86 -36.95
C GLY A 749 -44.55 10.12 -37.61
N THR A 750 -44.39 11.22 -36.86
CA THR A 750 -43.75 12.44 -37.36
C THR A 750 -42.39 12.66 -36.69
N VAL A 751 -41.43 13.14 -37.49
CA VAL A 751 -40.10 13.53 -36.98
C VAL A 751 -40.22 14.81 -36.16
N GLY A 752 -39.80 14.77 -34.90
CA GLY A 752 -39.76 15.95 -34.04
C GLY A 752 -39.25 15.64 -32.65
N SER A 753 -39.26 16.66 -31.78
CA SER A 753 -38.73 16.60 -30.41
C SER A 753 -39.82 16.69 -29.33
N ALA A 754 -41.10 16.82 -29.73
CA ALA A 754 -42.20 16.79 -28.78
C ALA A 754 -42.29 15.43 -28.06
N LEU A 755 -42.94 15.36 -26.89
CA LEU A 755 -43.03 14.12 -26.11
C LEU A 755 -43.88 13.03 -26.76
N ASN A 756 -44.65 13.36 -27.80
CA ASN A 756 -45.42 12.42 -28.62
C ASN A 756 -44.73 12.07 -29.96
N GLU A 757 -43.57 12.65 -30.25
CA GLU A 757 -42.83 12.52 -31.51
C GLU A 757 -41.49 11.81 -31.27
N PHE A 758 -40.98 11.15 -32.30
CA PHE A 758 -39.67 10.49 -32.28
C PHE A 758 -38.77 11.00 -33.40
N ASN A 759 -37.47 10.80 -33.23
CA ASN A 759 -36.46 11.03 -34.25
C ASN A 759 -35.45 9.87 -34.25
N ARG A 760 -35.71 8.90 -35.13
CA ARG A 760 -35.06 7.59 -35.26
C ARG A 760 -35.14 6.77 -33.97
N PRO A 761 -36.33 6.29 -33.58
CA PRO A 761 -36.43 5.35 -32.47
C PRO A 761 -35.72 4.05 -32.83
N TYR A 762 -34.86 3.55 -31.93
CA TYR A 762 -33.99 2.42 -32.25
C TYR A 762 -34.32 1.15 -31.46
N ARG A 763 -34.03 1.12 -30.15
CA ARG A 763 -34.25 -0.03 -29.27
C ARG A 763 -35.62 0.05 -28.61
N VAL A 764 -36.28 -1.10 -28.45
CA VAL A 764 -37.58 -1.20 -27.74
C VAL A 764 -37.53 -2.29 -26.68
N LEU A 765 -37.96 -1.97 -25.46
CA LEU A 765 -38.06 -2.90 -24.33
C LEU A 765 -39.40 -2.73 -23.59
N LEU A 766 -39.80 -3.76 -22.84
CA LEU A 766 -40.93 -3.68 -21.92
C LEU A 766 -40.46 -3.80 -20.47
N ASP A 767 -41.11 -3.08 -19.56
CA ASP A 767 -40.98 -3.31 -18.12
C ASP A 767 -41.99 -4.35 -17.59
N SER A 768 -41.85 -4.77 -16.33
CA SER A 768 -42.75 -5.69 -15.63
C SER A 768 -44.22 -5.24 -15.59
N LYS A 769 -44.48 -3.94 -15.77
CA LYS A 769 -45.82 -3.35 -15.87
C LYS A 769 -46.31 -3.23 -17.33
N LYS A 770 -45.54 -3.76 -18.29
CA LYS A 770 -45.75 -3.70 -19.75
C LYS A 770 -45.74 -2.28 -20.34
N ASN A 771 -45.09 -1.33 -19.69
CA ASN A 771 -44.80 -0.03 -20.29
C ASN A 771 -43.67 -0.18 -21.31
N ILE A 772 -43.71 0.65 -22.35
CA ILE A 772 -42.77 0.57 -23.47
C ILE A 772 -41.64 1.56 -23.22
N ILE A 773 -40.41 1.09 -23.24
CA ILE A 773 -39.20 1.90 -23.13
C ILE A 773 -38.53 1.95 -24.50
N VAL A 774 -38.21 3.15 -24.97
CA VAL A 774 -37.71 3.40 -26.31
C VAL A 774 -36.49 4.31 -26.26
N SER A 775 -35.42 3.95 -26.97
CA SER A 775 -34.33 4.88 -27.27
C SER A 775 -34.70 5.77 -28.45
N ASP A 776 -34.74 7.08 -28.20
CA ASP A 776 -35.03 8.10 -29.21
C ASP A 776 -33.68 8.72 -29.61
N MET A 777 -33.02 8.07 -30.57
CA MET A 777 -31.59 8.21 -30.87
C MET A 777 -31.18 9.66 -31.13
N ASN A 778 -31.78 10.33 -32.12
CA ASN A 778 -31.36 11.69 -32.50
C ASN A 778 -31.88 12.78 -31.56
N ASN A 779 -32.84 12.45 -30.68
CA ASN A 779 -33.31 13.37 -29.65
C ASN A 779 -32.57 13.17 -28.31
N GLU A 780 -31.57 12.28 -28.27
CA GLU A 780 -30.67 12.09 -27.14
C GLU A 780 -31.38 11.74 -25.82
N ARG A 781 -32.44 10.94 -25.91
CA ARG A 781 -33.30 10.64 -24.77
C ARG A 781 -33.84 9.22 -24.80
N ILE A 782 -34.13 8.70 -23.62
CA ILE A 782 -34.92 7.48 -23.45
C ILE A 782 -36.29 7.85 -22.92
N THR A 783 -37.33 7.34 -23.56
CA THR A 783 -38.72 7.62 -23.21
C THR A 783 -39.43 6.36 -22.71
N ARG A 784 -40.26 6.51 -21.69
CA ARG A 784 -41.16 5.47 -21.17
C ARG A 784 -42.60 5.84 -21.52
N TRP A 785 -43.35 4.88 -22.04
CA TRP A 785 -44.70 5.04 -22.54
C TRP A 785 -45.66 4.11 -21.81
N PRO A 786 -46.89 4.56 -21.49
CA PRO A 786 -47.86 3.74 -20.81
C PRO A 786 -48.27 2.52 -21.65
N SER A 787 -48.56 1.40 -20.99
CA SER A 787 -49.05 0.17 -21.64
C SER A 787 -50.38 0.36 -22.41
N THR A 788 -51.18 1.35 -22.01
CA THR A 788 -52.37 1.80 -22.74
C THR A 788 -52.03 3.02 -23.60
N TYR A 789 -51.86 2.81 -24.90
CA TYR A 789 -51.55 3.87 -25.86
C TYR A 789 -52.81 4.40 -26.56
N ASP A 790 -53.05 5.71 -26.45
CA ASP A 790 -53.97 6.47 -27.29
C ASP A 790 -53.14 7.43 -28.16
N PRO A 791 -53.21 7.34 -29.51
CA PRO A 791 -52.45 8.20 -30.42
C PRO A 791 -52.64 9.71 -30.20
N LYS A 792 -53.73 10.13 -29.56
CA LYS A 792 -54.05 11.55 -29.34
C LYS A 792 -53.61 12.08 -27.98
N THR A 793 -53.56 11.23 -26.96
CA THR A 793 -53.34 11.68 -25.57
C THR A 793 -52.10 11.08 -24.92
N SER A 794 -51.62 9.93 -25.39
CA SER A 794 -50.42 9.30 -24.82
C SER A 794 -49.16 10.06 -25.24
N VAL A 795 -48.35 10.41 -24.25
CA VAL A 795 -47.05 11.05 -24.41
C VAL A 795 -46.00 10.25 -23.65
N GLY A 796 -44.76 10.26 -24.13
CA GLY A 796 -43.63 9.64 -23.44
C GLY A 796 -43.16 10.48 -22.26
N THR A 797 -42.79 9.81 -21.16
CA THR A 797 -42.06 10.42 -20.04
C THR A 797 -40.57 10.18 -20.22
N ILE A 798 -39.75 11.23 -20.12
CA ILE A 798 -38.29 11.10 -20.24
C ILE A 798 -37.74 10.46 -18.96
N ILE A 799 -36.99 9.37 -19.10
CA ILE A 799 -36.38 8.63 -17.99
C ILE A 799 -34.85 8.75 -17.96
N ALA A 800 -34.22 9.05 -19.11
CA ALA A 800 -32.79 9.34 -19.21
C ALA A 800 -32.52 10.28 -20.40
N GLY A 801 -31.49 11.13 -20.31
CA GLY A 801 -31.12 12.08 -21.37
C GLY A 801 -32.11 13.24 -21.55
N GLY A 802 -32.16 13.85 -22.74
CA GLY A 802 -33.06 14.95 -23.09
C GLY A 802 -32.51 16.37 -22.90
N HIS A 803 -31.23 16.51 -22.54
CA HIS A 803 -30.54 17.79 -22.37
C HIS A 803 -29.50 18.07 -23.47
N GLY A 804 -29.74 17.54 -24.67
CA GLY A 804 -28.83 17.59 -25.81
C GLY A 804 -27.68 16.58 -25.73
N ALA A 805 -26.93 16.49 -26.82
CA ALA A 805 -25.80 15.58 -26.96
C ALA A 805 -24.63 16.01 -26.06
N GLY A 806 -24.06 15.08 -25.28
CA GLY A 806 -22.88 15.37 -24.48
C GLY A 806 -22.57 14.37 -23.37
N LEU A 807 -21.53 14.69 -22.59
CA LEU A 807 -20.99 13.78 -21.57
C LEU A 807 -21.51 14.08 -20.15
N ASN A 808 -22.19 15.22 -19.93
CA ASN A 808 -22.67 15.64 -18.62
C ASN A 808 -23.70 14.66 -18.01
N PRO A 809 -23.97 14.73 -16.69
CA PRO A 809 -24.84 13.77 -15.98
C PRO A 809 -26.26 13.61 -16.54
N TYR A 810 -26.79 14.62 -17.23
CA TYR A 810 -28.13 14.61 -17.83
C TYR A 810 -28.15 14.42 -19.35
N GLN A 811 -26.98 14.22 -19.97
CA GLN A 811 -26.81 14.15 -21.42
C GLN A 811 -26.48 12.72 -21.86
N LEU A 812 -27.03 12.32 -23.00
CA LEU A 812 -26.67 11.12 -23.75
C LEU A 812 -26.02 11.54 -25.07
N ASN A 813 -25.44 10.61 -25.81
CA ASN A 813 -24.87 10.90 -27.12
C ASN A 813 -25.07 9.71 -28.07
N THR A 814 -26.13 9.81 -28.88
CA THR A 814 -26.69 8.78 -29.74
C THR A 814 -26.96 7.48 -28.97
N PRO A 815 -27.98 7.43 -28.09
CA PRO A 815 -28.32 6.22 -27.35
C PRO A 815 -28.90 5.16 -28.29
N THR A 816 -28.20 4.04 -28.44
CA THR A 816 -28.57 2.96 -29.35
C THR A 816 -29.21 1.82 -28.59
N GLY A 817 -28.40 1.05 -27.86
CA GLY A 817 -28.81 -0.14 -27.12
C GLY A 817 -29.27 0.15 -25.69
N LEU A 818 -30.22 -0.68 -25.24
CA LEU A 818 -30.79 -0.63 -23.91
C LEU A 818 -30.86 -2.04 -23.31
N TYR A 819 -30.64 -2.11 -22.00
CA TYR A 819 -30.96 -3.28 -21.18
C TYR A 819 -31.46 -2.83 -19.81
N LEU A 820 -32.59 -3.38 -19.38
CA LEU A 820 -33.23 -3.06 -18.11
C LEU A 820 -32.98 -4.19 -17.10
N ASP A 821 -32.24 -3.88 -16.04
CA ASP A 821 -32.08 -4.76 -14.88
C ASP A 821 -33.19 -4.45 -13.86
N GLU A 822 -34.34 -5.10 -14.02
CA GLU A 822 -35.54 -4.81 -13.22
C GLU A 822 -35.36 -5.02 -11.71
N PRO A 823 -34.71 -6.10 -11.20
CA PRO A 823 -34.50 -6.30 -9.77
C PRO A 823 -33.79 -5.14 -9.07
N ASN A 824 -32.83 -4.51 -9.74
CA ASN A 824 -32.05 -3.40 -9.18
C ASN A 824 -32.51 -2.02 -9.68
N ASN A 825 -33.53 -1.97 -10.55
CA ASN A 825 -34.09 -0.76 -11.17
C ASN A 825 -33.04 0.10 -11.91
N ILE A 826 -32.10 -0.57 -12.58
CA ILE A 826 -30.99 0.06 -13.29
C ILE A 826 -31.19 -0.11 -14.81
N LEU A 827 -30.98 0.97 -15.55
CA LEU A 827 -30.99 1.00 -17.00
C LEU A 827 -29.56 1.17 -17.54
N TYR A 828 -29.13 0.22 -18.37
CA TYR A 828 -27.86 0.30 -19.10
C TYR A 828 -28.12 0.82 -20.51
N ILE A 829 -27.32 1.81 -20.93
CA ILE A 829 -27.46 2.51 -22.20
C ILE A 829 -26.11 2.57 -22.89
N SER A 830 -26.00 2.02 -24.10
CA SER A 830 -24.86 2.26 -24.98
C SER A 830 -25.03 3.58 -25.71
N ASN A 831 -23.95 4.33 -25.76
CA ASN A 831 -23.89 5.62 -26.44
C ASN A 831 -22.85 5.48 -27.56
N GLU A 832 -23.32 5.51 -28.81
CA GLU A 832 -22.49 5.25 -29.99
C GLU A 832 -21.38 6.31 -30.11
N GLU A 833 -21.76 7.59 -30.03
CA GLU A 833 -20.88 8.74 -30.26
C GLU A 833 -20.05 9.13 -29.03
N SER A 834 -20.48 8.77 -27.80
CA SER A 834 -19.59 8.89 -26.64
C SER A 834 -18.65 7.72 -26.48
N HIS A 835 -18.84 6.62 -27.22
CA HIS A 835 -18.06 5.40 -27.15
C HIS A 835 -18.01 4.78 -25.74
N SER A 836 -19.14 4.81 -25.04
CA SER A 836 -19.24 4.32 -23.67
C SER A 836 -20.64 3.79 -23.34
N VAL A 837 -20.69 2.91 -22.35
CA VAL A 837 -21.95 2.44 -21.75
C VAL A 837 -22.16 3.14 -20.42
N THR A 838 -23.35 3.71 -20.25
CA THR A 838 -23.75 4.44 -19.05
C THR A 838 -24.83 3.67 -18.30
N GLN A 839 -24.75 3.72 -16.98
CA GLN A 839 -25.70 3.13 -16.04
C GLN A 839 -26.54 4.26 -15.43
N TRP A 840 -27.86 4.10 -15.48
CA TRP A 840 -28.84 5.07 -14.99
C TRP A 840 -29.76 4.43 -13.96
N ASP A 841 -29.96 5.11 -12.83
CA ASP A 841 -30.97 4.75 -11.84
C ASP A 841 -32.34 5.29 -12.29
N MET A 842 -33.32 4.40 -12.43
CA MET A 842 -34.66 4.73 -12.91
C MET A 842 -35.49 5.53 -11.89
N ASP A 843 -35.14 5.52 -10.61
CA ASP A 843 -35.82 6.31 -9.57
C ASP A 843 -35.20 7.71 -9.39
N SER A 844 -33.95 7.90 -9.81
CA SER A 844 -33.16 9.11 -9.58
C SER A 844 -32.65 9.72 -10.89
N TYR A 845 -33.50 10.50 -11.57
CA TYR A 845 -33.14 11.17 -12.82
C TYR A 845 -31.87 12.02 -12.68
N GLY A 846 -30.84 11.71 -13.48
CA GLY A 846 -29.53 12.37 -13.46
C GLY A 846 -28.40 11.63 -12.75
N ASN A 847 -28.70 10.52 -12.08
CA ASN A 847 -27.69 9.65 -11.51
C ASN A 847 -27.07 8.76 -12.61
N LYS A 848 -26.16 9.35 -13.38
CA LYS A 848 -25.44 8.73 -14.49
C LYS A 848 -24.05 8.30 -14.03
N ASN A 849 -23.79 6.99 -14.09
CA ASN A 849 -22.45 6.43 -13.93
C ASN A 849 -21.94 5.89 -15.26
N ILE A 850 -20.63 5.95 -15.50
CA ILE A 850 -20.00 5.32 -16.66
C ILE A 850 -19.66 3.88 -16.24
N TYR A 851 -20.21 2.91 -16.96
CA TYR A 851 -20.02 1.49 -16.66
C TYR A 851 -18.89 0.87 -17.48
N ALA A 852 -18.78 1.22 -18.77
CA ALA A 852 -17.75 0.70 -19.66
C ALA A 852 -17.34 1.73 -20.73
N GLY A 853 -16.08 1.64 -21.17
CA GLY A 853 -15.48 2.57 -22.14
C GLY A 853 -15.02 3.89 -21.53
N ILE A 854 -14.12 4.59 -22.22
CA ILE A 854 -13.65 5.92 -21.85
C ILE A 854 -14.40 6.95 -22.71
N PRO A 855 -15.31 7.75 -22.13
CA PRO A 855 -16.14 8.64 -22.92
C PRO A 855 -15.32 9.65 -23.74
N GLY A 856 -15.66 9.80 -25.02
CA GLY A 856 -15.02 10.74 -25.94
C GLY A 856 -13.62 10.31 -26.42
N ARG A 857 -13.17 9.09 -26.12
CA ARG A 857 -11.88 8.54 -26.57
C ARG A 857 -12.06 7.19 -27.27
N PRO A 858 -12.42 7.16 -28.57
CA PRO A 858 -12.50 5.90 -29.31
C PRO A 858 -11.13 5.24 -29.38
N GLY A 859 -11.11 3.91 -29.37
CA GLY A 859 -9.89 3.13 -29.50
C GLY A 859 -10.13 1.64 -29.39
N ASN A 860 -9.06 0.85 -29.56
CA ASN A 860 -9.09 -0.61 -29.53
C ASN A 860 -8.45 -1.22 -28.27
N SER A 861 -8.01 -0.38 -27.33
CA SER A 861 -7.52 -0.81 -26.02
C SER A 861 -8.60 -1.59 -25.25
N ALA A 862 -8.21 -2.41 -24.27
CA ALA A 862 -9.15 -3.16 -23.43
C ALA A 862 -10.09 -2.25 -22.62
N ALA A 863 -9.68 -1.02 -22.29
CA ALA A 863 -10.53 -0.05 -21.58
C ALA A 863 -11.36 0.84 -22.53
N GLN A 864 -11.12 0.76 -23.84
CA GLN A 864 -11.77 1.63 -24.83
C GLN A 864 -12.78 0.84 -25.66
N LEU A 865 -13.85 1.52 -26.05
CA LEU A 865 -14.84 1.04 -27.01
C LEU A 865 -14.82 1.99 -28.21
N TRP A 866 -15.37 1.54 -29.34
CA TRP A 866 -15.59 2.37 -30.50
C TRP A 866 -16.94 2.04 -31.14
N GLY A 867 -17.90 2.96 -30.95
CA GLY A 867 -19.27 2.81 -31.45
C GLY A 867 -19.97 1.58 -30.86
N PRO A 868 -20.18 1.50 -29.53
CA PRO A 868 -20.95 0.40 -28.96
C PRO A 868 -22.43 0.55 -29.30
N GLU A 869 -23.06 -0.52 -29.78
CA GLU A 869 -24.48 -0.52 -30.17
C GLU A 869 -25.31 -1.45 -29.29
N GLY A 870 -25.15 -2.77 -29.41
CA GLY A 870 -25.85 -3.77 -28.61
C GLY A 870 -25.19 -4.07 -27.27
N LEU A 871 -26.02 -4.40 -26.27
CA LEU A 871 -25.55 -4.84 -24.96
C LEU A 871 -26.53 -5.80 -24.27
N THR A 872 -26.00 -6.75 -23.48
CA THR A 872 -26.79 -7.66 -22.63
C THR A 872 -26.05 -7.99 -21.34
N LEU A 873 -26.79 -8.26 -20.26
CA LEU A 873 -26.23 -8.77 -19.01
C LEU A 873 -26.39 -10.29 -18.89
N ASP A 874 -25.46 -10.92 -18.19
CA ASP A 874 -25.62 -12.28 -17.69
C ASP A 874 -26.27 -12.31 -16.29
N LYS A 875 -26.57 -13.52 -15.81
CA LYS A 875 -27.14 -13.76 -14.47
C LYS A 875 -26.23 -13.35 -13.30
N TYR A 876 -24.96 -13.03 -13.56
CA TYR A 876 -23.97 -12.61 -12.57
C TYR A 876 -23.74 -11.08 -12.58
N GLY A 877 -24.38 -10.35 -13.50
CA GLY A 877 -24.21 -8.91 -13.68
C GLY A 877 -23.04 -8.52 -14.60
N ASN A 878 -22.44 -9.47 -15.32
CA ASN A 878 -21.40 -9.16 -16.30
C ASN A 878 -22.04 -8.67 -17.60
N LEU A 879 -21.49 -7.58 -18.15
CA LEU A 879 -22.02 -6.88 -19.31
C LEU A 879 -21.27 -7.25 -20.58
N TYR A 880 -22.00 -7.73 -21.57
CA TYR A 880 -21.50 -8.06 -22.89
C TYR A 880 -21.91 -6.94 -23.84
N ILE A 881 -20.93 -6.33 -24.50
CA ILE A 881 -21.11 -5.15 -25.35
C ILE A 881 -20.59 -5.48 -26.75
N THR A 882 -21.34 -5.12 -27.78
CA THR A 882 -20.83 -5.14 -29.15
C THR A 882 -19.96 -3.91 -29.38
N ASP A 883 -18.69 -4.11 -29.69
CA ASP A 883 -17.75 -3.05 -30.02
C ASP A 883 -17.66 -2.99 -31.55
N CYS A 884 -18.68 -2.36 -32.17
CA CYS A 884 -19.06 -2.55 -33.56
C CYS A 884 -17.93 -2.18 -34.54
N MET A 885 -17.29 -1.03 -34.30
CA MET A 885 -16.20 -0.52 -35.15
C MET A 885 -14.89 -1.27 -34.93
N ASN A 886 -14.70 -1.90 -33.76
CA ASN A 886 -13.56 -2.78 -33.49
C ASN A 886 -13.85 -4.25 -33.84
N HIS A 887 -15.03 -4.58 -34.36
CA HIS A 887 -15.42 -5.91 -34.81
C HIS A 887 -15.24 -7.02 -33.78
N ARG A 888 -15.62 -6.73 -32.53
CA ARG A 888 -15.46 -7.65 -31.39
C ARG A 888 -16.60 -7.52 -30.39
N ILE A 889 -16.75 -8.51 -29.53
CA ILE A 889 -17.62 -8.48 -28.34
C ILE A 889 -16.76 -8.36 -27.11
N GLN A 890 -17.00 -7.34 -26.29
CA GLN A 890 -16.30 -7.08 -25.04
C GLN A 890 -17.15 -7.49 -23.83
N LEU A 891 -16.53 -8.16 -22.87
CA LEU A 891 -17.09 -8.46 -21.57
C LEU A 891 -16.52 -7.51 -20.51
N PHE A 892 -17.39 -6.80 -19.79
CA PHE A 892 -17.05 -5.98 -18.64
C PHE A 892 -17.75 -6.53 -17.39
N CYS A 893 -17.00 -6.95 -16.38
CA CYS A 893 -17.61 -7.26 -15.08
C CYS A 893 -18.08 -5.96 -14.39
N PRO A 894 -18.96 -6.07 -13.37
CA PRO A 894 -19.29 -4.93 -12.51
C PRO A 894 -18.04 -4.22 -12.00
N ASN A 895 -17.96 -2.91 -12.21
CA ASN A 895 -16.83 -2.05 -11.84
C ASN A 895 -15.48 -2.41 -12.49
N ALA A 896 -15.46 -3.18 -13.58
CA ALA A 896 -14.23 -3.48 -14.31
C ALA A 896 -13.77 -2.26 -15.13
N VAL A 897 -12.48 -1.93 -15.08
CA VAL A 897 -11.90 -0.85 -15.92
C VAL A 897 -11.54 -1.37 -17.32
N TYR A 898 -11.24 -2.66 -17.44
CA TYR A 898 -10.80 -3.31 -18.67
C TYR A 898 -11.76 -4.43 -19.07
N GLY A 899 -12.11 -4.46 -20.35
CA GLY A 899 -12.91 -5.50 -20.96
C GLY A 899 -12.05 -6.64 -21.53
N ILE A 900 -12.66 -7.82 -21.67
CA ILE A 900 -12.09 -8.97 -22.35
C ILE A 900 -12.85 -9.23 -23.64
N THR A 901 -12.10 -9.47 -24.71
CA THR A 901 -12.66 -9.93 -25.97
C THR A 901 -13.15 -11.37 -25.84
N ILE A 902 -14.45 -11.58 -25.97
CA ILE A 902 -15.09 -12.90 -25.92
C ILE A 902 -15.23 -13.52 -27.31
N ALA A 903 -15.61 -12.70 -28.30
CA ALA A 903 -15.80 -13.11 -29.67
C ALA A 903 -15.29 -12.02 -30.62
N GLY A 904 -14.81 -12.41 -31.80
CA GLY A 904 -14.17 -11.51 -32.74
C GLY A 904 -12.67 -11.35 -32.48
N THR A 905 -11.88 -11.20 -33.55
CA THR A 905 -10.42 -11.07 -33.49
C THR A 905 -9.94 -9.63 -33.43
N GLY A 906 -10.85 -8.64 -33.49
CA GLY A 906 -10.49 -7.22 -33.60
C GLY A 906 -10.22 -6.74 -35.03
N HIS A 907 -10.40 -7.62 -36.03
CA HIS A 907 -10.22 -7.31 -37.44
C HIS A 907 -11.39 -7.85 -38.26
N ILE A 908 -11.66 -7.20 -39.41
CA ILE A 908 -12.69 -7.62 -40.35
C ILE A 908 -12.34 -9.00 -40.91
N GLY A 909 -13.30 -9.92 -40.86
CA GLY A 909 -13.17 -11.23 -41.50
C GLY A 909 -14.46 -12.02 -41.50
N ASN A 910 -14.43 -13.20 -42.14
CA ASN A 910 -15.60 -14.05 -42.37
C ASN A 910 -15.42 -15.46 -41.77
N GLY A 911 -14.28 -15.72 -41.13
CA GLY A 911 -14.02 -16.96 -40.39
C GLY A 911 -14.99 -17.19 -39.22
N SER A 912 -14.90 -18.36 -38.59
CA SER A 912 -15.81 -18.77 -37.50
C SER A 912 -15.67 -17.97 -36.21
N ASN A 913 -14.62 -17.17 -36.03
CA ASN A 913 -14.46 -16.25 -34.89
C ASN A 913 -14.06 -14.84 -35.36
N GLU A 914 -14.26 -14.55 -36.65
CA GLU A 914 -14.07 -13.22 -37.22
C GLU A 914 -15.45 -12.63 -37.46
N LEU A 915 -15.64 -11.42 -36.96
CA LEU A 915 -16.91 -10.68 -37.06
C LEU A 915 -16.69 -9.48 -37.98
N TYR A 916 -17.77 -9.03 -38.62
CA TYR A 916 -17.77 -7.80 -39.39
C TYR A 916 -18.98 -6.95 -38.98
N TYR A 917 -18.68 -5.98 -38.13
CA TYR A 917 -19.67 -5.04 -37.56
C TYR A 917 -20.78 -5.77 -36.78
N PRO A 918 -20.42 -6.39 -35.64
CA PRO A 918 -21.42 -7.03 -34.80
C PRO A 918 -22.36 -5.98 -34.22
N HIS A 919 -23.66 -6.10 -34.46
CA HIS A 919 -24.61 -5.03 -34.12
C HIS A 919 -25.32 -5.28 -32.80
N ASP A 920 -25.74 -6.53 -32.54
CA ASP A 920 -26.48 -6.89 -31.34
C ASP A 920 -26.07 -8.25 -30.78
N VAL A 921 -26.40 -8.46 -29.51
CA VAL A 921 -25.98 -9.61 -28.72
C VAL A 921 -27.09 -10.06 -27.75
N ALA A 922 -27.35 -11.37 -27.70
CA ALA A 922 -28.39 -11.95 -26.85
C ALA A 922 -27.98 -13.32 -26.27
N PHE A 923 -28.61 -13.70 -25.15
CA PHE A 923 -28.43 -15.01 -24.52
C PHE A 923 -29.65 -15.92 -24.72
N ASP A 924 -29.40 -17.22 -24.88
CA ASP A 924 -30.43 -18.25 -24.76
C ASP A 924 -30.55 -18.76 -23.30
N SER A 925 -31.55 -19.60 -23.00
CA SER A 925 -31.77 -20.09 -21.62
C SER A 925 -30.62 -20.97 -21.10
N GLU A 926 -29.78 -21.48 -22.00
CA GLU A 926 -28.61 -22.29 -21.69
C GLU A 926 -27.34 -21.44 -21.53
N MET A 927 -27.45 -20.10 -21.57
CA MET A 927 -26.34 -19.15 -21.52
C MET A 927 -25.42 -19.20 -22.74
N ASN A 928 -25.88 -19.68 -23.90
CA ASN A 928 -25.13 -19.53 -25.15
C ASN A 928 -25.30 -18.12 -25.71
N LEU A 929 -24.22 -17.57 -26.28
CA LEU A 929 -24.15 -16.20 -26.80
C LEU A 929 -24.52 -16.17 -28.29
N TYR A 930 -25.44 -15.31 -28.68
CA TYR A 930 -25.86 -15.10 -30.07
C TYR A 930 -25.47 -13.69 -30.49
N ILE A 931 -24.87 -13.57 -31.67
CA ILE A 931 -24.34 -12.31 -32.19
C ILE A 931 -24.86 -12.11 -33.61
N THR A 932 -25.37 -10.93 -33.92
CA THR A 932 -25.67 -10.51 -35.30
C THR A 932 -24.40 -10.00 -35.98
N ASP A 933 -23.96 -10.69 -37.01
CA ASP A 933 -22.76 -10.37 -37.80
C ASP A 933 -23.21 -9.69 -39.10
N THR A 934 -23.48 -8.39 -38.99
CA THR A 934 -24.32 -7.60 -39.91
C THR A 934 -23.83 -7.62 -41.35
N TYR A 935 -22.55 -7.32 -41.58
CA TYR A 935 -21.99 -7.25 -42.93
C TYR A 935 -21.52 -8.61 -43.46
N ASN A 936 -21.51 -9.64 -42.62
CA ASN A 936 -21.39 -11.03 -43.06
C ASN A 936 -22.76 -11.70 -43.29
N PHE A 937 -23.86 -10.97 -43.06
CA PHE A 937 -25.23 -11.41 -43.32
C PHE A 937 -25.60 -12.71 -42.60
N ARG A 938 -25.13 -12.89 -41.36
CA ARG A 938 -25.31 -14.12 -40.58
C ARG A 938 -25.51 -13.86 -39.10
N ILE A 939 -26.00 -14.88 -38.40
CA ILE A 939 -26.07 -14.91 -36.94
C ILE A 939 -25.17 -16.03 -36.43
N GLN A 940 -24.27 -15.71 -35.50
CA GLN A 940 -23.38 -16.68 -34.88
C GLN A 940 -23.84 -17.05 -33.48
N LYS A 941 -23.76 -18.34 -33.15
CA LYS A 941 -23.92 -18.89 -31.81
C LYS A 941 -22.56 -19.34 -31.27
N PHE A 942 -22.17 -18.83 -30.11
CA PHE A 942 -21.02 -19.29 -29.32
C PHE A 942 -21.53 -20.07 -28.12
N GLN A 943 -21.02 -21.30 -27.97
CA GLN A 943 -21.44 -22.17 -26.88
C GLN A 943 -20.67 -21.83 -25.61
N SER A 944 -21.37 -21.77 -24.48
CA SER A 944 -20.73 -21.67 -23.17
C SER A 944 -20.19 -23.04 -22.75
N ILE A 945 -18.91 -23.09 -22.40
CA ILE A 945 -18.18 -24.23 -21.85
C ILE A 945 -18.05 -23.99 -20.35
N GLN A 946 -18.60 -24.90 -19.55
CA GLN A 946 -18.50 -24.87 -18.09
C GLN A 946 -17.06 -25.08 -17.60
#